data_AF-A0A962UB82-F1
#
_entry.id   AF-A0A962UB82-F1
#
_cell.length_a   1.000
_cell.length_b   1.000
_cell.length_c   1.000
_cell.angle_alpha   90.00
_cell.angle_beta   90.00
_cell.angle_gamma   90.00
#
_symmetry.space_group_name_H-M   'P 1'
#
loop_
_entity.id
_entity.type
_entity.pdbx_description
1 polymer ?
#
loop_
_entity_poly.entity_id
_entity_poly.type
_entity_poly.pdbx_seq_one_letter_code
_entity_poly.pdbx_strand_id
1 'polypeptide(L)'
;MKSLSSKLLNAFLCGALLLALGGIRPAGAAGSWTNVGTAGFTPRRADSTTLAFSGDTPYVAYSDYSSYKATVKYYNGSTWQTLGAAAFSAAQAQYISLAFPENSSTPYVAYQDGGNSLKATVKYYDGNAWQTLGTEGFSDGQIQYTSLAFAGATPYLAYMDPANGYAATVKYYDGNAWQTLGTEAFSANQVDFISLAISAGTPYVAYRDAGHSAKVTVMYYDGAAWQNLGTPGFSDNGGDYESLAFLGGTPYVAFRDWGHGNKLTVMYYDGSTWQTLGTPGFSPGAVSSYLSMAFVGGTPYVVYQDNNDGLKATVMYYDGSTWQVAGTAGFSGAAAEYISMAVSGGTPYVAYKDGGHSLKATVMKFVASTQTGPDFVVNSNADTDDGLCDLSGQGDGNRDCTLREAINAANADANASGITFANNYTITLAGSSLPDVSSEMTISGTGAANTVVQASTCNPVTLPGACTPATYRVFHVTNTGNLMLDNLTVRYGGLTGNNNGGGIYNRGMLTVTDSTITANATTRYGGGVANETGSTLTVLNGTITGNAADYGAGIYIQDGATATLTGSTLSGNAAVYNGGGIYSRDATTLTVTDSTFSGNSANGSNGGAILSGGTLILSGSTLSGNSAKYGGGLFAEGTETGTIINSTFYGNSATSEGGGISATSSGPLTVTNSTLSGNSATPYGGGLQVYGSVTLNNSIVANSTGGDCNRGGGTVDARNSLIQDGLTCVNGTNSNNKTGDPLLSALADNGGPTQTMAPQAGSPATDAGDNSLAVDEDSNPLTTDQRGSGYARIINPTVDMGAYEFSAAPGVTSADQATFTLGNSGSFTVTATGIPTPALSETGNLPGGVTFSDNGDGTATLSGTPSSGTVGTYPITLSATNGLSPDATQNFTLTVNQSSQATLTADASPSSIHYGETSTLSTSGGSGSGAVTYAVTAGGSYCSVSGATLTGIGAGTCTVTATKAADSNYTATTATVDVTVTQASQATLTADASPSSIHNGETSTLSTSGGSGSGAVTYAVTAGGSYCSVSGTTLTGIGVGTCTVTATKAADSNYNAAIATADVIVAPITTITGTPLGRSGPTQVDLNGGGVGCGFTHWQFEAAANPPAGINFPYGVLAFTLTSCDQHGTVTLRFTYPAPLPAETLFWKFGPTADNPTSHWYTLPTTINGNQLTVQITDGELGDDDLVQNGVITDPGGAGVPTAGSGPVAVPALSLWGLGLLAALLGGAGWRAGTRGVGRRR
;
A
#
# COMPACT_ATOMS: atom_id res chain seq x y z
N MET A 1 17.81 -54.67 29.43
CA MET A 1 18.06 -55.80 28.49
C MET A 1 16.91 -56.79 28.59
N LYS A 2 16.48 -57.42 27.49
CA LYS A 2 15.17 -58.08 27.27
C LYS A 2 13.96 -57.12 27.17
N SER A 3 13.91 -56.31 26.10
CA SER A 3 12.70 -55.57 25.68
C SER A 3 12.85 -55.01 24.25
N LEU A 4 13.28 -55.84 23.28
CA LEU A 4 13.67 -55.33 21.94
C LEU A 4 13.47 -56.31 20.76
N SER A 5 12.76 -57.44 20.94
CA SER A 5 12.63 -58.47 19.89
C SER A 5 11.20 -58.73 19.39
N SER A 6 10.24 -57.83 19.64
CA SER A 6 8.87 -57.93 19.11
C SER A 6 8.51 -56.85 18.08
N LYS A 7 9.13 -55.67 18.10
CA LYS A 7 8.90 -54.62 17.09
C LYS A 7 9.54 -54.91 15.72
N LEU A 8 10.49 -55.83 15.65
CA LEU A 8 11.19 -56.19 14.41
C LEU A 8 10.46 -57.26 13.57
N LEU A 9 9.40 -57.91 14.09
CA LEU A 9 8.72 -59.00 13.37
C LEU A 9 7.53 -58.52 12.53
N ASN A 10 6.89 -57.39 12.89
CA ASN A 10 5.72 -56.87 12.16
C ASN A 10 6.09 -55.94 10.98
N ALA A 11 7.28 -55.35 10.97
CA ALA A 11 7.78 -54.62 9.80
C ALA A 11 8.10 -55.56 8.62
N PHE A 12 8.38 -56.84 8.90
CA PHE A 12 8.82 -57.85 7.95
C PHE A 12 7.74 -58.38 7.00
N LEU A 13 6.46 -57.95 7.13
CA LEU A 13 5.37 -58.38 6.24
C LEU A 13 4.84 -57.29 5.30
N CYS A 14 5.00 -55.99 5.60
CA CYS A 14 4.44 -54.93 4.75
C CYS A 14 5.21 -54.77 3.42
N GLY A 15 6.54 -54.84 3.43
CA GLY A 15 7.38 -54.58 2.25
C GLY A 15 7.28 -55.62 1.13
N ALA A 16 6.67 -56.78 1.39
CA ALA A 16 6.52 -57.85 0.41
C ALA A 16 5.13 -57.88 -0.27
N LEU A 17 4.14 -57.14 0.24
CA LEU A 17 2.75 -57.24 -0.21
C LEU A 17 2.31 -56.12 -1.18
N LEU A 18 2.99 -54.97 -1.18
CA LEU A 18 2.65 -53.84 -2.06
C LEU A 18 2.87 -54.10 -3.57
N LEU A 19 3.66 -55.11 -3.93
CA LEU A 19 3.86 -55.53 -5.34
C LEU A 19 2.60 -56.09 -6.02
N ALA A 20 1.49 -56.25 -5.30
CA ALA A 20 0.21 -56.72 -5.84
C ALA A 20 -0.86 -55.60 -5.99
N LEU A 21 -0.54 -54.36 -5.61
CA LEU A 21 -1.55 -53.36 -5.22
C LEU A 21 -1.36 -52.00 -5.90
N GLY A 22 -1.36 -52.01 -7.24
CA GLY A 22 -1.48 -50.84 -8.11
C GLY A 22 -2.36 -51.17 -9.31
N GLY A 23 -3.59 -50.66 -9.33
CA GLY A 23 -4.67 -51.09 -10.23
C GLY A 23 -4.60 -50.62 -11.68
N ILE A 24 -3.46 -50.79 -12.35
CA ILE A 24 -3.36 -50.79 -13.82
C ILE A 24 -2.52 -52.01 -14.22
N ARG A 25 -3.11 -53.03 -14.86
CA ARG A 25 -2.29 -53.87 -15.76
C ARG A 25 -1.82 -52.92 -16.85
N PRO A 26 -0.52 -52.85 -17.16
CA PRO A 26 -0.09 -52.11 -18.32
C PRO A 26 -0.80 -52.67 -19.55
N ALA A 27 -1.06 -51.81 -20.54
CA ALA A 27 -1.60 -52.22 -21.83
C ALA A 27 -0.80 -53.43 -22.35
N GLY A 28 -1.50 -54.54 -22.60
CA GLY A 28 -0.87 -55.85 -22.65
C GLY A 28 0.21 -55.97 -23.73
N ALA A 29 1.28 -56.71 -23.40
CA ALA A 29 2.31 -57.39 -24.22
C ALA A 29 2.46 -57.12 -25.73
N ALA A 30 1.39 -56.90 -26.50
CA ALA A 30 1.41 -56.57 -27.92
C ALA A 30 1.45 -55.05 -28.14
N GLY A 31 2.48 -54.57 -28.84
CA GLY A 31 2.61 -53.16 -29.17
C GLY A 31 3.76 -52.85 -30.10
N SER A 32 3.75 -51.64 -30.65
CA SER A 32 4.76 -51.15 -31.58
C SER A 32 5.34 -49.83 -31.08
N TRP A 33 6.65 -49.69 -31.18
CA TRP A 33 7.30 -48.40 -30.95
C TRP A 33 7.16 -47.55 -32.19
N THR A 34 6.59 -46.34 -32.04
CA THR A 34 6.36 -45.41 -33.14
C THR A 34 7.09 -44.10 -32.90
N ASN A 35 7.58 -43.45 -33.96
CA ASN A 35 8.29 -42.17 -33.83
C ASN A 35 7.34 -41.06 -33.37
N VAL A 36 7.77 -40.28 -32.39
CA VAL A 36 7.13 -39.01 -32.05
C VAL A 36 7.65 -37.96 -33.03
N GLY A 37 6.80 -37.56 -33.99
CA GLY A 37 7.23 -36.73 -35.11
C GLY A 37 8.25 -37.42 -36.02
N THR A 38 9.14 -36.64 -36.62
CA THR A 38 10.18 -37.17 -37.52
C THR A 38 11.34 -37.80 -36.73
N ALA A 39 11.77 -39.00 -37.11
CA ALA A 39 13.02 -39.59 -36.59
C ALA A 39 14.23 -38.75 -37.00
N GLY A 40 15.26 -38.69 -36.16
CA GLY A 40 16.42 -37.82 -36.38
C GLY A 40 16.07 -36.32 -36.44
N PHE A 41 15.21 -35.84 -35.54
CA PHE A 41 14.67 -34.47 -35.57
C PHE A 41 15.66 -33.36 -35.21
N THR A 42 16.85 -33.73 -34.71
CA THR A 42 17.92 -32.76 -34.44
C THR A 42 18.60 -32.33 -35.74
N PRO A 43 19.02 -31.06 -35.88
CA PRO A 43 19.70 -30.61 -37.10
C PRO A 43 20.95 -31.43 -37.42
N ARG A 44 21.67 -31.83 -36.37
CA ARG A 44 22.96 -32.56 -36.38
C ARG A 44 22.98 -33.64 -35.30
N ARG A 45 24.09 -34.39 -35.20
CA ARG A 45 24.29 -35.43 -34.18
C ARG A 45 24.05 -34.87 -32.78
N ALA A 46 23.38 -35.66 -31.95
CA ALA A 46 23.02 -35.35 -30.57
C ALA A 46 23.71 -36.35 -29.64
N ASP A 47 24.54 -35.87 -28.71
CA ASP A 47 25.09 -36.70 -27.61
C ASP A 47 24.43 -36.31 -26.28
N SER A 48 24.46 -37.20 -25.28
CA SER A 48 23.81 -37.00 -23.96
C SER A 48 22.33 -36.61 -24.06
N THR A 49 21.54 -37.39 -24.80
CA THR A 49 20.08 -37.22 -24.88
C THR A 49 19.39 -37.57 -23.56
N THR A 50 18.55 -36.66 -23.07
CA THR A 50 17.72 -36.84 -21.87
C THR A 50 16.29 -36.37 -22.18
N LEU A 51 15.29 -37.13 -21.71
CA LEU A 51 13.86 -36.91 -21.96
C LEU A 51 13.14 -36.58 -20.66
N ALA A 52 12.31 -35.54 -20.70
CA ALA A 52 11.36 -35.21 -19.64
C ALA A 52 10.07 -34.65 -20.23
N PHE A 53 9.04 -34.49 -19.40
CA PHE A 53 7.72 -34.02 -19.79
C PHE A 53 7.29 -32.79 -18.99
N SER A 54 6.50 -31.92 -19.62
CA SER A 54 5.60 -31.00 -18.91
C SER A 54 4.20 -31.18 -19.46
N GLY A 55 3.27 -31.56 -18.60
CA GLY A 55 2.02 -32.21 -19.01
C GLY A 55 2.33 -33.38 -19.97
N ASP A 56 1.63 -33.44 -21.10
CA ASP A 56 1.88 -34.44 -22.14
C ASP A 56 2.85 -33.98 -23.24
N THR A 57 3.56 -32.87 -23.05
CA THR A 57 4.55 -32.37 -24.03
C THR A 57 5.93 -32.95 -23.74
N PRO A 58 6.55 -33.74 -24.63
CA PRO A 58 7.90 -34.24 -24.45
C PRO A 58 8.95 -33.18 -24.80
N TYR A 59 9.96 -33.07 -23.95
CA TYR A 59 11.14 -32.23 -24.11
C TYR A 59 12.40 -33.10 -24.12
N VAL A 60 13.30 -32.85 -25.06
CA VAL A 60 14.60 -33.51 -25.16
C VAL A 60 15.71 -32.48 -25.08
N ALA A 61 16.58 -32.61 -24.08
CA ALA A 61 17.84 -31.88 -24.01
C ALA A 61 18.99 -32.76 -24.57
N TYR A 62 19.94 -32.13 -25.25
CA TYR A 62 21.09 -32.81 -25.87
C TYR A 62 22.23 -31.84 -26.16
N SER A 63 23.44 -32.38 -26.33
CA SER A 63 24.63 -31.66 -26.83
C SER A 63 24.70 -31.77 -28.36
N ASP A 64 24.63 -30.65 -29.09
CA ASP A 64 24.85 -30.65 -30.56
C ASP A 64 26.33 -30.87 -30.86
N TYR A 65 26.69 -32.03 -31.42
CA TYR A 65 28.07 -32.46 -31.67
C TYR A 65 28.93 -31.47 -32.50
N SER A 66 28.33 -30.57 -33.28
CA SER A 66 29.10 -29.58 -34.05
C SER A 66 29.59 -28.39 -33.24
N SER A 67 28.99 -28.15 -32.07
CA SER A 67 29.37 -27.07 -31.15
C SER A 67 29.67 -27.59 -29.73
N TYR A 68 29.31 -28.84 -29.45
CA TYR A 68 29.14 -29.48 -28.15
C TYR A 68 28.22 -28.75 -27.18
N LYS A 69 27.36 -27.83 -27.64
CA LYS A 69 26.52 -26.99 -26.79
C LYS A 69 25.14 -27.59 -26.49
N ALA A 70 24.61 -27.29 -25.31
CA ALA A 70 23.29 -27.69 -24.88
C ALA A 70 22.19 -27.06 -25.76
N THR A 71 21.20 -27.87 -26.14
CA THR A 71 19.97 -27.45 -26.83
C THR A 71 18.79 -28.24 -26.27
N VAL A 72 17.64 -27.60 -26.10
CA VAL A 72 16.37 -28.30 -25.83
C VAL A 72 15.46 -28.18 -27.04
N LYS A 73 14.79 -29.28 -27.38
CA LYS A 73 13.66 -29.30 -28.30
C LYS A 73 12.41 -29.85 -27.62
N TYR A 74 11.23 -29.40 -28.04
CA TYR A 74 9.94 -29.91 -27.58
C TYR A 74 9.04 -30.25 -28.77
N TYR A 75 8.09 -31.17 -28.59
CA TYR A 75 7.17 -31.58 -29.65
C TYR A 75 5.81 -30.89 -29.51
N ASN A 76 5.46 -30.01 -30.43
CA ASN A 76 4.22 -29.21 -30.36
C ASN A 76 2.95 -29.95 -30.87
N GLY A 77 2.93 -31.28 -30.81
CA GLY A 77 1.90 -32.13 -31.41
C GLY A 77 2.09 -32.42 -32.92
N SER A 78 2.88 -31.61 -33.64
CA SER A 78 3.14 -31.81 -35.09
C SER A 78 4.63 -31.91 -35.45
N THR A 79 5.48 -31.13 -34.80
CA THR A 79 6.89 -30.92 -35.18
C THR A 79 7.77 -30.62 -33.97
N TRP A 80 9.05 -30.99 -34.07
CA TRP A 80 10.06 -30.74 -33.04
C TRP A 80 10.65 -29.33 -33.12
N GLN A 81 10.13 -28.45 -32.26
CA GLN A 81 10.54 -27.06 -32.13
C GLN A 81 11.74 -26.91 -31.20
N THR A 82 12.61 -25.95 -31.46
CA THR A 82 13.67 -25.55 -30.52
C THR A 82 13.07 -24.67 -29.43
N LEU A 83 13.37 -24.95 -28.16
CA LEU A 83 12.95 -24.09 -27.06
C LEU A 83 13.98 -22.97 -26.84
N GLY A 84 13.56 -21.72 -27.07
CA GLY A 84 14.45 -20.56 -27.01
C GLY A 84 15.60 -20.64 -28.02
N ALA A 85 16.77 -20.17 -27.63
CA ALA A 85 17.97 -20.24 -28.46
C ALA A 85 18.51 -21.68 -28.54
N ALA A 86 18.84 -22.15 -29.75
CA ALA A 86 19.68 -23.34 -29.93
C ALA A 86 21.10 -23.08 -29.43
N ALA A 87 21.80 -24.11 -28.97
CA ALA A 87 23.18 -24.03 -28.51
C ALA A 87 23.39 -22.96 -27.41
N PHE A 88 22.50 -22.94 -26.41
CA PHE A 88 22.40 -21.87 -25.40
C PHE A 88 23.52 -21.89 -24.34
N SER A 89 24.27 -22.99 -24.19
CA SER A 89 25.45 -23.01 -23.33
C SER A 89 26.59 -22.18 -23.93
N ALA A 90 27.37 -21.48 -23.10
CA ALA A 90 28.47 -20.63 -23.57
C ALA A 90 29.56 -21.43 -24.31
N ALA A 91 29.82 -22.65 -23.86
CA ALA A 91 30.76 -23.60 -24.47
C ALA A 91 30.23 -25.05 -24.36
N GLN A 92 31.12 -26.03 -24.48
CA GLN A 92 30.83 -27.46 -24.39
C GLN A 92 30.03 -27.82 -23.12
N ALA A 93 28.89 -28.47 -23.32
CA ALA A 93 28.04 -29.04 -22.30
C ALA A 93 28.08 -30.57 -22.42
N GLN A 94 28.37 -31.28 -21.32
CA GLN A 94 28.35 -32.75 -21.27
C GLN A 94 27.60 -33.24 -20.05
N TYR A 95 27.26 -34.55 -20.04
CA TYR A 95 26.48 -35.18 -18.97
C TYR A 95 25.17 -34.43 -18.68
N ILE A 96 24.46 -34.05 -19.74
CA ILE A 96 23.24 -33.23 -19.64
C ILE A 96 22.13 -34.01 -18.92
N SER A 97 21.47 -33.34 -17.96
CA SER A 97 20.27 -33.81 -17.28
C SER A 97 19.17 -32.75 -17.40
N LEU A 98 17.95 -33.17 -17.72
CA LEU A 98 16.77 -32.32 -17.90
C LEU A 98 15.70 -32.73 -16.89
N ALA A 99 15.16 -31.76 -16.15
CA ALA A 99 14.04 -31.97 -15.24
C ALA A 99 13.11 -30.76 -15.20
N PHE A 100 11.91 -30.97 -14.65
CA PHE A 100 10.92 -29.93 -14.37
C PHE A 100 10.61 -29.96 -12.86
N PRO A 101 10.33 -28.80 -12.23
CA PRO A 101 9.66 -28.77 -10.94
C PRO A 101 8.26 -29.39 -11.04
N GLU A 102 7.76 -29.93 -9.94
CA GLU A 102 6.41 -30.47 -9.87
C GLU A 102 5.37 -29.41 -10.27
N ASN A 103 4.40 -29.81 -11.10
CA ASN A 103 3.34 -28.95 -11.64
C ASN A 103 3.83 -27.71 -12.42
N SER A 104 5.07 -27.71 -12.92
CA SER A 104 5.66 -26.60 -13.68
C SER A 104 5.83 -26.87 -15.18
N SER A 105 5.83 -25.80 -15.98
CA SER A 105 6.21 -25.81 -17.40
C SER A 105 7.59 -25.23 -17.69
N THR A 106 8.37 -24.91 -16.65
CA THR A 106 9.72 -24.36 -16.76
C THR A 106 10.75 -25.51 -16.78
N PRO A 107 11.42 -25.79 -17.91
CA PRO A 107 12.48 -26.80 -17.95
C PRO A 107 13.78 -26.27 -17.35
N TYR A 108 14.47 -27.14 -16.61
CA TYR A 108 15.80 -26.89 -16.07
C TYR A 108 16.78 -27.92 -16.65
N VAL A 109 17.94 -27.43 -17.08
CA VAL A 109 18.99 -28.23 -17.71
C VAL A 109 20.29 -28.07 -16.91
N ALA A 110 20.74 -29.16 -16.32
CA ALA A 110 22.05 -29.27 -15.68
C ALA A 110 23.09 -29.85 -16.65
N TYR A 111 24.33 -29.37 -16.59
CA TYR A 111 25.42 -29.89 -17.40
C TYR A 111 26.81 -29.59 -16.81
N GLN A 112 27.79 -30.41 -17.18
CA GLN A 112 29.22 -30.11 -17.05
C GLN A 112 29.61 -29.03 -18.05
N ASP A 113 30.09 -27.88 -17.57
CA ASP A 113 30.32 -26.67 -18.36
C ASP A 113 31.80 -26.45 -18.69
N GLY A 114 32.19 -26.78 -19.92
CA GLY A 114 33.54 -26.56 -20.44
C GLY A 114 33.95 -25.10 -20.58
N GLY A 115 33.01 -24.14 -20.49
CA GLY A 115 33.32 -22.71 -20.45
C GLY A 115 33.74 -22.26 -19.06
N ASN A 116 33.28 -22.98 -18.04
CA ASN A 116 33.52 -22.72 -16.62
C ASN A 116 34.39 -23.82 -15.99
N SER A 117 35.46 -24.25 -16.69
CA SER A 117 36.44 -25.25 -16.21
C SER A 117 35.83 -26.62 -15.83
N LEU A 118 34.85 -27.09 -16.60
CA LEU A 118 34.14 -28.38 -16.39
C LEU A 118 33.33 -28.45 -15.09
N LYS A 119 32.97 -27.29 -14.52
CA LYS A 119 32.12 -27.16 -13.32
C LYS A 119 30.63 -27.31 -13.66
N ALA A 120 29.79 -27.44 -12.63
CA ALA A 120 28.35 -27.55 -12.78
C ALA A 120 27.71 -26.21 -13.16
N THR A 121 26.86 -26.21 -14.18
CA THR A 121 25.96 -25.10 -14.50
C THR A 121 24.54 -25.64 -14.65
N VAL A 122 23.56 -24.91 -14.12
CA VAL A 122 22.13 -25.17 -14.33
C VAL A 122 21.51 -23.93 -14.98
N LYS A 123 20.75 -24.14 -16.04
CA LYS A 123 19.96 -23.10 -16.72
C LYS A 123 18.49 -23.47 -16.78
N TYR A 124 17.62 -22.47 -16.77
CA TYR A 124 16.17 -22.62 -16.90
C TYR A 124 15.62 -21.71 -17.99
N TYR A 125 14.45 -22.03 -18.55
CA TYR A 125 13.81 -21.21 -19.58
C TYR A 125 12.66 -20.38 -19.00
N ASP A 126 12.82 -19.06 -18.94
CA ASP A 126 11.87 -18.13 -18.30
C ASP A 126 10.60 -17.81 -19.13
N GLY A 127 10.39 -18.54 -20.23
CA GLY A 127 9.34 -18.27 -21.23
C GLY A 127 9.83 -17.43 -22.43
N ASN A 128 10.99 -16.78 -22.32
CA ASN A 128 11.59 -15.95 -23.36
C ASN A 128 13.04 -16.39 -23.69
N ALA A 129 13.88 -16.56 -22.67
CA ALA A 129 15.31 -16.86 -22.79
C ALA A 129 15.81 -17.91 -21.77
N TRP A 130 17.00 -18.46 -22.04
CA TRP A 130 17.70 -19.36 -21.13
C TRP A 130 18.49 -18.57 -20.09
N GLN A 131 18.02 -18.58 -18.85
CA GLN A 131 18.62 -17.94 -17.70
C GLN A 131 19.50 -18.91 -16.91
N THR A 132 20.52 -18.42 -16.21
CA THR A 132 21.30 -19.22 -15.25
C THR A 132 20.56 -19.26 -13.91
N LEU A 133 20.48 -20.44 -13.28
CA LEU A 133 20.02 -20.56 -11.91
C LEU A 133 21.20 -20.39 -10.94
N GLY A 134 21.25 -19.27 -10.23
CA GLY A 134 22.42 -18.89 -9.43
C GLY A 134 23.60 -18.47 -10.32
N THR A 135 24.78 -19.02 -10.05
CA THR A 135 26.03 -18.74 -10.80
C THR A 135 26.36 -19.86 -11.79
N GLU A 136 27.00 -19.53 -12.92
CA GLU A 136 27.59 -20.55 -13.79
C GLU A 136 28.85 -21.12 -13.13
N GLY A 137 29.11 -22.42 -13.31
CA GLY A 137 30.25 -23.09 -12.68
C GLY A 137 30.21 -23.08 -11.15
N PHE A 138 29.04 -23.31 -10.54
CA PHE A 138 28.84 -23.19 -9.10
C PHE A 138 29.47 -24.30 -8.25
N SER A 139 29.85 -25.44 -8.86
CA SER A 139 30.55 -26.51 -8.13
C SER A 139 31.99 -26.12 -7.81
N ASP A 140 32.50 -26.56 -6.66
CA ASP A 140 33.84 -26.25 -6.17
C ASP A 140 34.95 -26.73 -7.11
N GLY A 141 34.80 -27.95 -7.64
CA GLY A 141 35.65 -28.57 -8.66
C GLY A 141 34.91 -28.93 -9.95
N GLN A 142 35.65 -29.56 -10.88
CA GLN A 142 35.07 -30.19 -12.07
C GLN A 142 34.09 -31.31 -11.67
N ILE A 143 33.09 -31.58 -12.50
CA ILE A 143 32.04 -32.59 -12.22
C ILE A 143 31.88 -33.59 -13.36
N GLN A 144 31.34 -34.78 -13.09
CA GLN A 144 30.96 -35.78 -14.09
C GLN A 144 29.64 -36.48 -13.69
N TYR A 145 28.96 -37.14 -14.63
CA TYR A 145 27.70 -37.87 -14.40
C TYR A 145 26.64 -37.08 -13.61
N THR A 146 26.00 -36.08 -14.23
CA THR A 146 24.97 -35.28 -13.53
C THR A 146 23.59 -35.95 -13.55
N SER A 147 22.87 -35.81 -12.45
CA SER A 147 21.45 -36.14 -12.34
C SER A 147 20.74 -35.02 -11.59
N LEU A 148 19.81 -34.34 -12.27
CA LEU A 148 18.99 -33.25 -11.75
C LEU A 148 17.61 -33.79 -11.38
N ALA A 149 17.11 -33.43 -10.20
CA ALA A 149 15.75 -33.73 -9.75
C ALA A 149 15.21 -32.59 -8.88
N PHE A 150 13.92 -32.63 -8.54
CA PHE A 150 13.24 -31.59 -7.76
C PHE A 150 12.56 -32.15 -6.52
N ALA A 151 12.61 -31.41 -5.42
CA ALA A 151 11.69 -31.58 -4.29
C ALA A 151 10.73 -30.38 -4.30
N GLY A 152 9.50 -30.57 -4.80
CA GLY A 152 8.59 -29.47 -5.11
C GLY A 152 9.23 -28.49 -6.11
N ALA A 153 9.48 -27.25 -5.67
CA ALA A 153 10.12 -26.20 -6.47
C ALA A 153 11.66 -26.18 -6.39
N THR A 154 12.27 -26.90 -5.44
CA THR A 154 13.70 -26.82 -5.14
C THR A 154 14.50 -27.83 -5.99
N PRO A 155 15.44 -27.38 -6.86
CA PRO A 155 16.29 -28.28 -7.62
C PRO A 155 17.45 -28.83 -6.79
N TYR A 156 17.71 -30.12 -6.97
CA TYR A 156 18.84 -30.88 -6.43
C TYR A 156 19.66 -31.44 -7.59
N LEU A 157 20.97 -31.26 -7.54
CA LEU A 157 21.91 -31.78 -8.53
C LEU A 157 22.90 -32.72 -7.85
N ALA A 158 22.84 -34.00 -8.20
CA ALA A 158 23.89 -34.96 -7.87
C ALA A 158 24.93 -35.03 -8.99
N TYR A 159 26.20 -35.19 -8.61
CA TYR A 159 27.30 -35.37 -9.54
C TYR A 159 28.47 -36.11 -8.89
N MET A 160 29.30 -36.74 -9.72
CA MET A 160 30.61 -37.26 -9.32
C MET A 160 31.61 -36.11 -9.28
N ASP A 161 32.42 -36.06 -8.22
CA ASP A 161 33.35 -34.98 -7.90
C ASP A 161 34.81 -35.45 -8.01
N PRO A 162 35.42 -35.41 -9.21
CA PRO A 162 36.85 -35.68 -9.40
C PRO A 162 37.81 -34.82 -8.56
N ALA A 163 37.40 -33.64 -8.07
CA ALA A 163 38.27 -32.82 -7.21
C ALA A 163 38.35 -33.41 -5.79
N ASN A 164 37.24 -33.98 -5.32
CA ASN A 164 37.13 -34.67 -4.03
C ASN A 164 37.20 -36.20 -4.17
N GLY A 165 38.16 -36.70 -4.96
CA GLY A 165 38.47 -38.13 -5.02
C GLY A 165 37.47 -39.00 -5.80
N TYR A 166 36.70 -38.39 -6.71
CA TYR A 166 35.63 -39.05 -7.49
C TYR A 166 34.46 -39.55 -6.63
N ALA A 167 34.22 -38.91 -5.48
CA ALA A 167 33.08 -39.19 -4.62
C ALA A 167 31.77 -38.56 -5.15
N ALA A 168 30.63 -38.99 -4.64
CA ALA A 168 29.33 -38.37 -4.92
C ALA A 168 29.14 -37.08 -4.08
N THR A 169 28.65 -36.03 -4.71
CA THR A 169 28.22 -34.78 -4.07
C THR A 169 26.82 -34.42 -4.55
N VAL A 170 25.97 -33.90 -3.66
CA VAL A 170 24.70 -33.24 -4.03
C VAL A 170 24.75 -31.78 -3.61
N LYS A 171 24.34 -30.88 -4.49
CA LYS A 171 24.02 -29.49 -4.16
C LYS A 171 22.53 -29.20 -4.45
N TYR A 172 21.94 -28.27 -3.72
CA TYR A 172 20.56 -27.78 -3.92
C TYR A 172 20.54 -26.26 -3.99
N TYR A 173 19.51 -25.67 -4.64
CA TYR A 173 19.39 -24.21 -4.74
C TYR A 173 18.41 -23.67 -3.68
N ASP A 174 18.90 -22.84 -2.75
CA ASP A 174 18.11 -22.33 -1.61
C ASP A 174 17.20 -21.13 -1.94
N GLY A 175 17.08 -20.78 -3.23
CA GLY A 175 16.41 -19.57 -3.71
C GLY A 175 17.38 -18.41 -4.02
N ASN A 176 18.59 -18.44 -3.48
CA ASN A 176 19.63 -17.41 -3.65
C ASN A 176 20.96 -17.99 -4.19
N ALA A 177 21.40 -19.13 -3.67
CA ALA A 177 22.68 -19.77 -4.02
C ALA A 177 22.59 -21.30 -4.00
N TRP A 178 23.58 -21.94 -4.64
CA TRP A 178 23.76 -23.39 -4.58
C TRP A 178 24.51 -23.80 -3.32
N GLN A 179 23.85 -24.58 -2.46
CA GLN A 179 24.35 -25.09 -1.19
C GLN A 179 24.68 -26.57 -1.31
N THR A 180 25.72 -27.04 -0.62
CA THR A 180 25.96 -28.49 -0.46
C THR A 180 24.91 -29.10 0.46
N LEU A 181 24.33 -30.24 0.07
CA LEU A 181 23.40 -30.98 0.90
C LEU A 181 24.17 -31.96 1.80
N GLY A 182 24.18 -31.70 3.11
CA GLY A 182 24.95 -32.49 4.07
C GLY A 182 26.46 -32.29 3.86
N THR A 183 27.21 -33.39 3.84
CA THR A 183 28.65 -33.38 3.61
C THR A 183 28.98 -33.37 2.12
N GLU A 184 29.93 -32.53 1.69
CA GLU A 184 30.51 -32.64 0.34
C GLU A 184 31.28 -33.96 0.21
N ALA A 185 31.26 -34.60 -0.96
CA ALA A 185 31.91 -35.90 -1.18
C ALA A 185 31.47 -36.97 -0.15
N PHE A 186 30.16 -37.16 0.00
CA PHE A 186 29.58 -37.98 1.07
C PHE A 186 29.80 -39.49 0.91
N SER A 187 30.09 -39.97 -0.31
CA SER A 187 30.42 -41.38 -0.52
C SER A 187 31.83 -41.69 -0.02
N ALA A 188 31.98 -42.77 0.74
CA ALA A 188 33.27 -43.13 1.36
C ALA A 188 34.38 -43.50 0.37
N ASN A 189 34.04 -43.77 -0.89
CA ASN A 189 34.95 -44.18 -1.96
C ASN A 189 34.55 -43.54 -3.30
N GLN A 190 35.37 -43.75 -4.34
CA GLN A 190 35.03 -43.41 -5.71
C GLN A 190 33.69 -44.04 -6.13
N VAL A 191 32.86 -43.23 -6.77
CA VAL A 191 31.66 -43.64 -7.48
C VAL A 191 31.91 -43.62 -8.99
N ASP A 192 31.05 -44.26 -9.76
CA ASP A 192 30.95 -44.11 -11.22
C ASP A 192 29.48 -44.27 -11.59
N PHE A 193 28.95 -43.43 -12.49
CA PHE A 193 27.51 -43.34 -12.76
C PHE A 193 26.69 -42.92 -11.51
N ILE A 194 25.67 -42.10 -11.74
CA ILE A 194 24.87 -41.49 -10.67
C ILE A 194 23.44 -41.36 -11.16
N SER A 195 22.50 -41.84 -10.34
CA SER A 195 21.07 -41.61 -10.51
C SER A 195 20.52 -40.97 -9.24
N LEU A 196 20.13 -39.69 -9.33
CA LEU A 196 19.40 -38.97 -8.29
C LEU A 196 17.90 -39.12 -8.53
N ALA A 197 17.16 -39.47 -7.49
CA ALA A 197 15.72 -39.32 -7.45
C ALA A 197 15.29 -38.75 -6.10
N ILE A 198 14.17 -38.02 -6.08
CA ILE A 198 13.55 -37.50 -4.87
C ILE A 198 12.32 -38.36 -4.57
N SER A 199 12.12 -38.71 -3.30
CA SER A 199 10.91 -39.36 -2.79
C SER A 199 10.57 -38.74 -1.44
N ALA A 200 9.31 -38.35 -1.22
CA ALA A 200 8.89 -37.65 0.00
C ALA A 200 9.72 -36.38 0.34
N GLY A 201 10.17 -35.65 -0.69
CA GLY A 201 11.12 -34.53 -0.55
C GLY A 201 12.54 -34.92 -0.12
N THR A 202 12.80 -36.20 0.16
CA THR A 202 14.11 -36.73 0.54
C THR A 202 14.93 -37.10 -0.71
N PRO A 203 16.17 -36.60 -0.86
CA PRO A 203 17.06 -37.00 -1.94
C PRO A 203 17.70 -38.37 -1.73
N TYR A 204 17.65 -39.21 -2.76
CA TYR A 204 18.29 -40.53 -2.82
C TYR A 204 19.23 -40.59 -4.03
N VAL A 205 20.43 -41.14 -3.83
CA VAL A 205 21.45 -41.29 -4.87
C VAL A 205 21.86 -42.75 -4.97
N ALA A 206 21.60 -43.36 -6.13
CA ALA A 206 22.18 -44.64 -6.52
C ALA A 206 23.48 -44.42 -7.30
N TYR A 207 24.47 -45.26 -7.05
CA TYR A 207 25.76 -45.23 -7.74
C TYR A 207 26.47 -46.60 -7.70
N ARG A 208 27.35 -46.88 -8.68
CA ARG A 208 28.34 -47.96 -8.58
C ARG A 208 29.45 -47.58 -7.61
N ASP A 209 29.68 -48.42 -6.60
CA ASP A 209 30.59 -48.18 -5.50
C ASP A 209 31.92 -48.95 -5.69
N ALA A 210 32.98 -48.23 -6.07
CA ALA A 210 34.29 -48.85 -6.30
C ALA A 210 34.91 -49.45 -5.03
N GLY A 211 34.55 -48.93 -3.84
CA GLY A 211 35.02 -49.45 -2.56
C GLY A 211 34.38 -50.78 -2.16
N HIS A 212 33.15 -51.03 -2.62
CA HIS A 212 32.41 -52.26 -2.36
C HIS A 212 32.47 -53.24 -3.54
N SER A 213 33.65 -53.43 -4.13
CA SER A 213 33.88 -54.32 -5.28
C SER A 213 33.04 -53.98 -6.52
N ALA A 214 32.80 -52.69 -6.78
CA ALA A 214 31.97 -52.20 -7.88
C ALA A 214 30.50 -52.68 -7.83
N LYS A 215 29.99 -52.98 -6.63
CA LYS A 215 28.57 -53.25 -6.38
C LYS A 215 27.77 -51.95 -6.35
N VAL A 216 26.45 -52.05 -6.51
CA VAL A 216 25.55 -50.89 -6.46
C VAL A 216 25.26 -50.51 -5.01
N THR A 217 25.30 -49.22 -4.70
CA THR A 217 24.94 -48.63 -3.39
C THR A 217 23.84 -47.58 -3.61
N VAL A 218 22.91 -47.46 -2.66
CA VAL A 218 22.01 -46.30 -2.55
C VAL A 218 22.25 -45.62 -1.21
N MET A 219 22.36 -44.30 -1.24
CA MET A 219 22.34 -43.45 -0.05
C MET A 219 21.19 -42.46 -0.09
N TYR A 220 20.72 -42.01 1.07
CA TYR A 220 19.67 -41.00 1.22
C TYR A 220 20.05 -39.96 2.27
N TYR A 221 19.48 -38.77 2.19
CA TYR A 221 19.74 -37.70 3.16
C TYR A 221 18.66 -37.66 4.24
N ASP A 222 18.98 -38.01 5.48
CA ASP A 222 18.01 -38.14 6.59
C ASP A 222 17.54 -36.81 7.22
N GLY A 223 17.88 -35.68 6.59
CA GLY A 223 17.69 -34.33 7.12
C GLY A 223 18.91 -33.76 7.87
N ALA A 224 19.85 -34.61 8.29
CA ALA A 224 21.09 -34.21 8.95
C ALA A 224 22.37 -34.74 8.25
N ALA A 225 22.34 -35.97 7.75
CA ALA A 225 23.48 -36.64 7.15
C ALA A 225 23.08 -37.62 6.04
N TRP A 226 24.06 -38.03 5.23
CA TRP A 226 23.90 -39.08 4.24
C TRP A 226 24.00 -40.46 4.90
N GLN A 227 22.96 -41.27 4.76
CA GLN A 227 22.85 -42.62 5.28
C GLN A 227 22.83 -43.63 4.14
N ASN A 228 23.38 -44.83 4.37
CA ASN A 228 23.21 -45.94 3.43
C ASN A 228 21.79 -46.51 3.56
N LEU A 229 21.12 -46.75 2.43
CA LEU A 229 19.86 -47.45 2.40
C LEU A 229 20.11 -48.96 2.36
N GLY A 230 20.04 -49.60 3.53
CA GLY A 230 20.44 -51.00 3.69
C GLY A 230 21.96 -51.18 3.74
N THR A 231 22.45 -52.30 3.20
CA THR A 231 23.89 -52.62 3.21
C THR A 231 24.61 -51.94 2.03
N PRO A 232 25.75 -51.26 2.22
CA PRO A 232 26.56 -50.73 1.12
C PRO A 232 27.01 -51.86 0.17
N GLY A 233 26.94 -51.63 -1.14
CA GLY A 233 27.14 -52.70 -2.12
C GLY A 233 26.09 -53.80 -2.00
N PHE A 234 24.80 -53.46 -2.07
CA PHE A 234 23.71 -54.42 -1.82
C PHE A 234 23.54 -55.45 -2.94
N SER A 235 23.98 -55.15 -4.17
CA SER A 235 23.89 -56.08 -5.29
C SER A 235 24.80 -57.30 -5.06
N ASP A 236 24.34 -58.51 -5.39
CA ASP A 236 25.11 -59.75 -5.17
C ASP A 236 26.47 -59.72 -5.90
N ASN A 237 26.46 -59.19 -7.12
CA ASN A 237 27.63 -59.02 -7.98
C ASN A 237 27.93 -57.53 -8.23
N GLY A 238 29.08 -57.24 -8.84
CA GLY A 238 29.36 -55.91 -9.37
C GLY A 238 28.35 -55.52 -10.46
N GLY A 239 28.04 -54.23 -10.55
CA GLY A 239 27.09 -53.71 -11.52
C GLY A 239 27.29 -52.23 -11.80
N ASP A 240 26.75 -51.77 -12.92
CA ASP A 240 26.90 -50.39 -13.42
C ASP A 240 25.71 -49.92 -14.28
N TYR A 241 25.75 -48.64 -14.66
CA TYR A 241 24.71 -47.93 -15.41
C TYR A 241 23.36 -47.89 -14.70
N GLU A 242 23.37 -47.88 -13.38
CA GLU A 242 22.17 -47.92 -12.54
C GLU A 242 21.19 -46.75 -12.78
N SER A 243 19.90 -47.09 -12.76
CA SER A 243 18.78 -46.15 -12.83
C SER A 243 17.90 -46.36 -11.60
N LEU A 244 17.83 -45.33 -10.75
CA LEU A 244 16.99 -45.27 -9.55
C LEU A 244 15.63 -44.66 -9.90
N ALA A 245 14.55 -45.33 -9.50
CA ALA A 245 13.18 -44.79 -9.57
C ALA A 245 12.37 -45.26 -8.35
N PHE A 246 11.23 -44.62 -8.12
CA PHE A 246 10.37 -44.89 -6.96
C PHE A 246 8.95 -45.31 -7.36
N LEU A 247 8.34 -46.16 -6.55
CA LEU A 247 6.94 -46.54 -6.61
C LEU A 247 6.39 -46.63 -5.18
N GLY A 248 5.41 -45.80 -4.81
CA GLY A 248 4.82 -45.78 -3.46
C GLY A 248 5.87 -45.70 -2.36
N GLY A 249 6.74 -44.68 -2.41
CA GLY A 249 7.88 -44.49 -1.50
C GLY A 249 9.00 -45.55 -1.58
N THR A 250 8.78 -46.67 -2.27
CA THR A 250 9.75 -47.78 -2.37
C THR A 250 10.77 -47.52 -3.48
N PRO A 251 12.09 -47.51 -3.19
CA PRO A 251 13.11 -47.36 -4.21
C PRO A 251 13.37 -48.68 -4.95
N TYR A 252 13.48 -48.56 -6.27
CA TYR A 252 13.88 -49.61 -7.19
C TYR A 252 15.13 -49.17 -7.94
N VAL A 253 16.08 -50.08 -8.15
CA VAL A 253 17.28 -49.84 -8.94
C VAL A 253 17.40 -50.90 -10.03
N ALA A 254 17.32 -50.47 -11.28
CA ALA A 254 17.73 -51.27 -12.44
C ALA A 254 19.22 -51.07 -12.70
N PHE A 255 19.97 -52.14 -12.92
CA PHE A 255 21.40 -52.05 -13.23
C PHE A 255 21.85 -53.18 -14.16
N ARG A 256 23.03 -53.01 -14.76
CA ARG A 256 23.72 -54.08 -15.50
C ARG A 256 24.49 -54.96 -14.53
N ASP A 257 24.20 -56.25 -14.51
CA ASP A 257 24.76 -57.22 -13.56
C ASP A 257 25.89 -58.04 -14.19
N TRP A 258 27.11 -57.89 -13.66
CA TRP A 258 28.30 -58.55 -14.20
C TRP A 258 28.34 -60.06 -13.91
N GLY A 259 27.73 -60.50 -12.80
CA GLY A 259 27.65 -61.92 -12.45
C GLY A 259 26.63 -62.68 -13.29
N HIS A 260 25.59 -61.98 -13.75
CA HIS A 260 24.56 -62.52 -14.64
C HIS A 260 24.84 -62.24 -16.13
N GLY A 261 26.11 -62.14 -16.51
CA GLY A 261 26.54 -62.05 -17.91
C GLY A 261 26.28 -60.68 -18.56
N ASN A 262 26.40 -59.60 -17.77
CA ASN A 262 26.12 -58.22 -18.17
C ASN A 262 24.65 -57.98 -18.57
N LYS A 263 23.71 -58.73 -17.99
CA LYS A 263 22.27 -58.61 -18.22
C LYS A 263 21.59 -57.68 -17.22
N LEU A 264 20.32 -57.33 -17.44
CA LEU A 264 19.55 -56.53 -16.49
C LEU A 264 19.22 -57.32 -15.22
N THR A 265 19.46 -56.70 -14.08
CA THR A 265 18.87 -57.06 -12.78
C THR A 265 18.15 -55.82 -12.23
N VAL A 266 17.00 -56.03 -11.58
CA VAL A 266 16.26 -54.99 -10.85
C VAL A 266 16.14 -55.45 -9.41
N MET A 267 16.45 -54.56 -8.47
CA MET A 267 16.27 -54.79 -7.04
C MET A 267 15.45 -53.67 -6.43
N TYR A 268 14.73 -53.95 -5.34
CA TYR A 268 13.93 -53.00 -4.59
C TYR A 268 14.19 -53.13 -3.10
N TYR A 269 13.97 -52.07 -2.32
CA TYR A 269 14.18 -52.10 -0.88
C TYR A 269 12.88 -52.36 -0.11
N ASP A 270 12.76 -53.50 0.57
CA ASP A 270 11.54 -53.92 1.29
C ASP A 270 11.27 -53.17 2.61
N GLY A 271 12.01 -52.09 2.88
CA GLY A 271 12.04 -51.39 4.17
C GLY A 271 13.09 -51.91 5.16
N SER A 272 13.68 -53.08 4.90
CA SER A 272 14.73 -53.69 5.73
C SER A 272 15.95 -54.18 4.93
N THR A 273 15.72 -54.78 3.76
CA THR A 273 16.74 -55.39 2.89
C THR A 273 16.43 -55.16 1.42
N TRP A 274 17.46 -55.28 0.57
CA TRP A 274 17.28 -55.26 -0.88
C TRP A 274 16.88 -56.64 -1.39
N GLN A 275 15.79 -56.70 -2.15
CA GLN A 275 15.24 -57.90 -2.77
C GLN A 275 15.36 -57.80 -4.29
N THR A 276 15.53 -58.93 -4.98
CA THR A 276 15.47 -58.96 -6.45
C THR A 276 14.01 -58.97 -6.92
N LEU A 277 13.68 -58.12 -7.91
CA LEU A 277 12.38 -58.17 -8.59
C LEU A 277 12.43 -59.17 -9.75
N GLY A 278 11.82 -60.33 -9.56
CA GLY A 278 11.84 -61.43 -10.54
C GLY A 278 13.17 -62.19 -10.54
N THR A 279 13.61 -62.65 -11.72
CA THR A 279 14.87 -63.41 -11.86
C THR A 279 16.03 -62.46 -12.21
N PRO A 280 17.21 -62.54 -11.55
CA PRO A 280 18.37 -61.75 -11.94
C PRO A 280 18.86 -62.10 -13.35
N GLY A 281 19.35 -61.11 -14.10
CA GLY A 281 19.76 -61.30 -15.49
C GLY A 281 18.63 -61.61 -16.47
N PHE A 282 17.45 -61.02 -16.28
CA PHE A 282 16.24 -61.35 -17.04
C PHE A 282 16.26 -60.92 -18.51
N SER A 283 17.09 -59.94 -18.90
CA SER A 283 17.09 -59.42 -20.27
C SER A 283 17.52 -60.49 -21.28
N PRO A 284 16.89 -60.60 -22.47
CA PRO A 284 17.31 -61.53 -23.53
C PRO A 284 18.81 -61.42 -23.86
N GLY A 285 19.30 -60.20 -24.13
CA GLY A 285 20.71 -59.89 -24.36
C GLY A 285 21.39 -59.16 -23.20
N ALA A 286 22.70 -58.97 -23.34
CA ALA A 286 23.52 -58.20 -22.41
C ALA A 286 23.41 -56.69 -22.69
N VAL A 287 23.41 -55.88 -21.64
CA VAL A 287 23.40 -54.41 -21.69
C VAL A 287 24.79 -53.90 -22.09
N SER A 288 24.86 -53.04 -23.10
CA SER A 288 26.13 -52.48 -23.59
C SER A 288 26.64 -51.30 -22.77
N SER A 289 25.91 -50.18 -22.71
CA SER A 289 26.35 -48.97 -21.99
C SER A 289 25.24 -48.00 -21.56
N TYR A 290 23.96 -48.33 -21.79
CA TYR A 290 22.85 -47.43 -21.45
C TYR A 290 21.63 -48.24 -21.03
N LEU A 291 21.00 -47.85 -19.93
CA LEU A 291 19.67 -48.27 -19.52
C LEU A 291 18.96 -47.12 -18.81
N SER A 292 17.63 -47.19 -18.71
CA SER A 292 16.81 -46.22 -17.99
C SER A 292 15.52 -46.90 -17.53
N MET A 293 15.09 -46.64 -16.30
CA MET A 293 13.89 -47.22 -15.70
C MET A 293 12.86 -46.14 -15.37
N ALA A 294 11.58 -46.45 -15.61
CA ALA A 294 10.44 -45.67 -15.18
C ALA A 294 9.25 -46.58 -14.82
N PHE A 295 8.22 -46.02 -14.18
CA PHE A 295 6.99 -46.76 -13.86
C PHE A 295 5.82 -46.33 -14.75
N VAL A 296 5.10 -47.30 -15.30
CA VAL A 296 3.90 -47.13 -16.12
C VAL A 296 2.74 -47.78 -15.38
N GLY A 297 1.81 -46.98 -14.84
CA GLY A 297 0.66 -47.50 -14.09
C GLY A 297 1.04 -48.37 -12.88
N GLY A 298 2.19 -48.12 -12.26
CA GLY A 298 2.73 -48.96 -11.18
C GLY A 298 3.59 -50.15 -11.64
N THR A 299 3.64 -50.45 -12.94
CA THR A 299 4.55 -51.48 -13.47
C THR A 299 5.93 -50.90 -13.79
N PRO A 300 7.05 -51.51 -13.36
CA PRO A 300 8.39 -51.08 -13.77
C PRO A 300 8.68 -51.47 -15.23
N TYR A 301 9.17 -50.49 -15.98
CA TYR A 301 9.67 -50.62 -17.35
C TYR A 301 11.15 -50.25 -17.37
N VAL A 302 11.98 -51.07 -18.05
CA VAL A 302 13.41 -50.82 -18.22
C VAL A 302 13.76 -50.87 -19.70
N VAL A 303 14.24 -49.75 -20.25
CA VAL A 303 14.90 -49.74 -21.57
C VAL A 303 16.39 -49.98 -21.39
N TYR A 304 17.00 -50.70 -22.34
CA TYR A 304 18.45 -50.90 -22.38
C TYR A 304 18.99 -51.00 -23.80
N GLN A 305 20.29 -50.74 -23.95
CA GLN A 305 21.04 -50.96 -25.18
C GLN A 305 21.44 -52.44 -25.30
N ASP A 306 20.80 -53.17 -26.20
CA ASP A 306 20.85 -54.62 -26.30
C ASP A 306 21.95 -55.12 -27.24
N ASN A 307 22.96 -55.81 -26.69
CA ASN A 307 24.03 -56.44 -27.49
C ASN A 307 23.52 -57.57 -28.40
N ASN A 308 22.49 -58.30 -28.01
CA ASN A 308 21.98 -59.44 -28.79
C ASN A 308 21.32 -58.96 -30.09
N ASP A 309 20.66 -57.80 -30.03
CA ASP A 309 19.95 -57.17 -31.14
C ASP A 309 20.78 -56.07 -31.82
N GLY A 310 22.10 -56.11 -31.71
CA GLY A 310 23.01 -55.24 -32.47
C GLY A 310 23.07 -53.80 -31.96
N LEU A 311 23.11 -53.63 -30.63
CA LEU A 311 23.13 -52.34 -29.90
C LEU A 311 21.85 -51.52 -30.03
N LYS A 312 20.75 -52.14 -30.45
CA LYS A 312 19.42 -51.51 -30.53
C LYS A 312 18.81 -51.33 -29.14
N ALA A 313 17.80 -50.47 -29.05
CA ALA A 313 17.00 -50.34 -27.82
C ALA A 313 16.02 -51.51 -27.70
N THR A 314 15.97 -52.14 -26.52
CA THR A 314 14.94 -53.10 -26.11
C THR A 314 14.30 -52.60 -24.81
N VAL A 315 12.99 -52.74 -24.66
CA VAL A 315 12.27 -52.46 -23.40
C VAL A 315 11.74 -53.74 -22.80
N MET A 316 11.95 -53.93 -21.50
CA MET A 316 11.32 -54.97 -20.69
C MET A 316 10.33 -54.35 -19.71
N TYR A 317 9.28 -55.09 -19.35
CA TYR A 317 8.37 -54.75 -18.25
C TYR A 317 8.11 -55.98 -17.37
N TYR A 318 7.71 -55.77 -16.11
CA TYR A 318 7.40 -56.86 -15.18
C TYR A 318 5.89 -57.12 -15.12
N ASP A 319 5.44 -58.33 -15.47
CA ASP A 319 4.00 -58.67 -15.53
C ASP A 319 3.35 -59.02 -14.18
N GLY A 320 4.09 -58.82 -13.07
CA GLY A 320 3.73 -59.28 -11.72
C GLY A 320 4.37 -60.62 -11.35
N SER A 321 4.81 -61.42 -12.33
CA SER A 321 5.44 -62.73 -12.14
C SER A 321 6.78 -62.89 -12.86
N THR A 322 6.90 -62.35 -14.08
CA THR A 322 8.06 -62.49 -14.96
C THR A 322 8.33 -61.22 -15.77
N TRP A 323 9.54 -61.09 -16.30
CA TRP A 323 9.92 -59.98 -17.16
C TRP A 323 9.64 -60.31 -18.63
N GLN A 324 8.87 -59.46 -19.29
CA GLN A 324 8.43 -59.59 -20.68
C GLN A 324 9.00 -58.46 -21.55
N VAL A 325 9.13 -58.69 -22.85
CA VAL A 325 9.50 -57.65 -23.82
C VAL A 325 8.29 -56.77 -24.11
N ALA A 326 8.44 -55.44 -24.05
CA ALA A 326 7.40 -54.49 -24.45
C ALA A 326 7.44 -54.26 -25.97
N GLY A 327 6.58 -54.98 -26.71
CA GLY A 327 6.56 -54.96 -28.17
C GLY A 327 7.69 -55.82 -28.76
N THR A 328 8.48 -55.28 -29.68
CA THR A 328 9.60 -56.00 -30.31
C THR A 328 10.93 -55.73 -29.61
N ALA A 329 11.72 -56.78 -29.36
CA ALA A 329 13.14 -56.62 -29.01
C ALA A 329 13.89 -55.91 -30.14
N GLY A 330 14.86 -55.06 -29.80
CA GLY A 330 15.56 -54.24 -30.79
C GLY A 330 14.63 -53.35 -31.62
N PHE A 331 13.71 -52.62 -30.99
CA PHE A 331 12.70 -51.82 -31.69
C PHE A 331 13.28 -50.62 -32.45
N SER A 332 14.46 -50.12 -32.08
CA SER A 332 15.13 -49.05 -32.81
C SER A 332 15.64 -49.54 -34.18
N GLY A 333 15.58 -48.68 -35.19
CA GLY A 333 15.97 -49.06 -36.56
C GLY A 333 17.44 -49.50 -36.68
N ALA A 334 18.30 -48.94 -35.85
CA ALA A 334 19.72 -49.29 -35.69
C ALA A 334 20.17 -49.05 -34.23
N ALA A 335 21.48 -49.06 -33.99
CA ALA A 335 22.06 -48.85 -32.68
C ALA A 335 21.54 -47.56 -31.99
N ALA A 336 21.19 -47.68 -30.71
CA ALA A 336 20.64 -46.62 -29.88
C ALA A 336 21.60 -46.32 -28.71
N GLU A 337 22.10 -45.09 -28.63
CA GLU A 337 23.01 -44.62 -27.59
C GLU A 337 22.34 -43.54 -26.71
N TYR A 338 22.87 -43.28 -25.50
CA TYR A 338 22.35 -42.28 -24.56
C TYR A 338 20.82 -42.40 -24.34
N ILE A 339 20.37 -43.61 -24.07
CA ILE A 339 18.94 -43.92 -23.97
C ILE A 339 18.37 -43.34 -22.68
N SER A 340 17.22 -42.67 -22.76
CA SER A 340 16.47 -42.09 -21.64
C SER A 340 14.99 -42.41 -21.79
N MET A 341 14.36 -42.97 -20.75
CA MET A 341 12.92 -43.22 -20.69
C MET A 341 12.22 -42.19 -19.80
N ALA A 342 11.02 -41.78 -20.20
CA ALA A 342 10.06 -41.06 -19.36
C ALA A 342 8.63 -41.48 -19.71
N VAL A 343 7.65 -41.14 -18.88
CA VAL A 343 6.24 -41.56 -19.01
C VAL A 343 5.32 -40.34 -18.98
N SER A 344 4.32 -40.30 -19.85
CA SER A 344 3.23 -39.31 -19.87
C SER A 344 1.94 -40.01 -20.30
N GLY A 345 0.79 -39.62 -19.73
CA GLY A 345 -0.52 -40.22 -20.04
C GLY A 345 -0.54 -41.75 -19.95
N GLY A 346 0.17 -42.35 -18.98
CA GLY A 346 0.30 -43.82 -18.86
C GLY A 346 1.04 -44.51 -20.01
N THR A 347 1.77 -43.76 -20.85
CA THR A 347 2.51 -44.27 -22.01
C THR A 347 4.01 -44.07 -21.82
N PRO A 348 4.86 -45.11 -22.00
CA PRO A 348 6.31 -44.94 -21.97
C PRO A 348 6.86 -44.39 -23.30
N TYR A 349 7.81 -43.47 -23.17
CA TYR A 349 8.54 -42.82 -24.26
C TYR A 349 10.03 -43.03 -24.06
N VAL A 350 10.76 -43.25 -25.15
CA VAL A 350 12.21 -43.45 -25.15
C VAL A 350 12.86 -42.46 -26.12
N ALA A 351 13.73 -41.60 -25.60
CA ALA A 351 14.66 -40.80 -26.39
C ALA A 351 16.01 -41.51 -26.51
N TYR A 352 16.63 -41.43 -27.69
CA TYR A 352 17.96 -41.98 -27.93
C TYR A 352 18.67 -41.28 -29.10
N LYS A 353 20.00 -41.38 -29.10
CA LYS A 353 20.87 -41.07 -30.24
C LYS A 353 20.82 -42.23 -31.22
N ASP A 354 20.37 -41.95 -32.44
CA ASP A 354 19.95 -42.93 -33.44
C ASP A 354 21.02 -43.16 -34.53
N GLY A 355 21.65 -44.32 -34.51
CA GLY A 355 22.64 -44.73 -35.51
C GLY A 355 22.11 -44.83 -36.94
N GLY A 356 20.80 -45.05 -37.13
CA GLY A 356 20.15 -45.13 -38.44
C GLY A 356 19.91 -43.75 -39.06
N HIS A 357 19.78 -42.72 -38.22
CA HIS A 357 19.56 -41.33 -38.62
C HIS A 357 20.80 -40.45 -38.44
N SER A 358 21.99 -40.98 -38.75
CA SER A 358 23.27 -40.25 -38.67
C SER A 358 23.59 -39.71 -37.26
N LEU A 359 23.29 -40.50 -36.22
CA LEU A 359 23.54 -40.19 -34.80
C LEU A 359 22.74 -38.96 -34.29
N LYS A 360 21.60 -38.66 -34.92
CA LYS A 360 20.66 -37.61 -34.47
C LYS A 360 19.75 -38.13 -33.35
N ALA A 361 19.08 -37.26 -32.61
CA ALA A 361 18.11 -37.73 -31.63
C ALA A 361 16.80 -38.19 -32.31
N THR A 362 16.27 -39.31 -31.82
CA THR A 362 14.94 -39.85 -32.13
C THR A 362 14.22 -40.05 -30.81
N VAL A 363 12.91 -39.78 -30.78
CA VAL A 363 12.01 -40.19 -29.69
C VAL A 363 11.00 -41.16 -30.28
N MET A 364 10.82 -42.30 -29.62
CA MET A 364 9.74 -43.21 -29.91
C MET A 364 8.83 -43.34 -28.69
N LYS A 365 7.52 -43.44 -28.93
CA LYS A 365 6.55 -43.78 -27.91
C LYS A 365 6.07 -45.21 -28.11
N PHE A 366 5.81 -45.92 -27.01
CA PHE A 366 5.12 -47.18 -27.11
C PHE A 366 3.66 -46.89 -27.50
N VAL A 367 3.28 -47.30 -28.70
CA VAL A 367 1.87 -47.47 -29.03
C VAL A 367 1.58 -48.92 -28.72
N ALA A 368 1.00 -49.17 -27.54
CA ALA A 368 0.28 -50.42 -27.29
C ALA A 368 -0.56 -50.73 -28.53
N SER A 369 -0.53 -51.97 -29.01
CA SER A 369 -0.99 -52.24 -30.37
C SER A 369 -2.44 -51.78 -30.47
N THR A 370 -2.72 -50.93 -31.46
CA THR A 370 -4.05 -50.96 -32.07
C THR A 370 -4.18 -52.37 -32.60
N GLN A 371 -4.89 -53.18 -31.81
CA GLN A 371 -5.14 -54.58 -32.07
C GLN A 371 -5.70 -54.67 -33.49
N THR A 372 -4.92 -55.27 -34.40
CA THR A 372 -5.16 -55.15 -35.86
C THR A 372 -6.24 -56.10 -36.38
N GLY A 373 -6.85 -56.86 -35.48
CA GLY A 373 -8.17 -57.42 -35.70
C GLY A 373 -9.20 -56.28 -35.89
N PRO A 374 -10.36 -56.61 -36.45
CA PRO A 374 -11.42 -55.63 -36.67
C PRO A 374 -11.99 -55.14 -35.33
N ASP A 375 -12.21 -53.83 -35.20
CA ASP A 375 -13.16 -53.31 -34.20
C ASP A 375 -14.53 -53.92 -34.51
N PHE A 376 -15.08 -54.71 -33.60
CA PHE A 376 -16.41 -55.28 -33.77
C PHE A 376 -17.46 -54.20 -33.51
N VAL A 377 -18.04 -53.69 -34.59
CA VAL A 377 -19.11 -52.71 -34.53
C VAL A 377 -20.44 -53.43 -34.35
N VAL A 378 -20.94 -53.46 -33.11
CA VAL A 378 -22.29 -53.92 -32.77
C VAL A 378 -23.28 -53.00 -33.50
N ASN A 379 -24.03 -53.58 -34.43
CA ASN A 379 -24.98 -52.85 -35.28
C ASN A 379 -26.43 -53.32 -35.07
N SER A 380 -26.65 -54.34 -34.24
CA SER A 380 -27.96 -54.86 -33.85
C SER A 380 -28.15 -54.77 -32.33
N ASN A 381 -29.38 -54.52 -31.88
CA ASN A 381 -29.74 -54.52 -30.46
C ASN A 381 -30.27 -55.88 -29.95
N ALA A 382 -30.24 -56.91 -30.80
CA ALA A 382 -30.53 -58.28 -30.43
C ALA A 382 -29.41 -58.89 -29.56
N ASP A 383 -29.70 -60.04 -28.96
CA ASP A 383 -28.76 -60.89 -28.22
C ASP A 383 -28.85 -62.34 -28.75
N THR A 384 -28.95 -62.47 -30.08
CA THR A 384 -28.81 -63.75 -30.78
C THR A 384 -27.35 -64.18 -30.87
N ASP A 385 -27.12 -65.44 -31.20
CA ASP A 385 -25.80 -66.00 -31.53
C ASP A 385 -26.00 -66.91 -32.74
N ASP A 386 -25.81 -66.38 -33.95
CA ASP A 386 -25.84 -67.16 -35.19
C ASP A 386 -24.44 -67.65 -35.63
N GLY A 387 -23.39 -67.18 -34.93
CA GLY A 387 -21.99 -67.48 -35.18
C GLY A 387 -21.28 -66.55 -36.17
N LEU A 388 -21.91 -65.47 -36.63
CA LEU A 388 -21.37 -64.52 -37.60
C LEU A 388 -21.50 -63.07 -37.13
N CYS A 389 -20.37 -62.36 -37.05
CA CYS A 389 -20.34 -60.89 -37.02
C CYS A 389 -19.91 -60.41 -38.42
N ASP A 390 -20.85 -60.10 -39.34
CA ASP A 390 -20.51 -59.71 -40.73
C ASP A 390 -19.85 -58.32 -40.79
N LEU A 391 -18.53 -58.33 -40.95
CA LEU A 391 -17.71 -57.15 -41.16
C LEU A 391 -17.71 -56.73 -42.65
N SER A 392 -18.88 -56.30 -43.13
CA SER A 392 -19.07 -55.57 -44.38
C SER A 392 -18.34 -56.14 -45.61
N GLY A 393 -18.71 -57.34 -46.08
CA GLY A 393 -18.24 -57.74 -47.41
C GLY A 393 -18.56 -59.14 -47.93
N GLN A 394 -19.03 -60.08 -47.11
CA GLN A 394 -19.11 -61.50 -47.53
C GLN A 394 -20.45 -61.89 -48.19
N GLY A 395 -21.51 -61.09 -48.04
CA GLY A 395 -22.67 -61.15 -48.93
C GLY A 395 -23.61 -62.36 -48.76
N ASP A 396 -23.61 -62.99 -47.59
CA ASP A 396 -24.52 -64.09 -47.21
C ASP A 396 -25.95 -63.62 -46.89
N GLY A 397 -26.11 -62.37 -46.46
CA GLY A 397 -27.40 -61.70 -46.33
C GLY A 397 -27.96 -61.60 -44.91
N ASN A 398 -27.24 -62.05 -43.87
CA ASN A 398 -27.50 -61.63 -42.49
C ASN A 398 -26.48 -60.57 -42.10
N ARG A 399 -26.92 -59.36 -41.78
CA ARG A 399 -26.05 -58.16 -41.70
C ARG A 399 -25.86 -57.64 -40.28
N ASP A 400 -26.28 -58.44 -39.32
CA ASP A 400 -26.40 -58.07 -37.92
C ASP A 400 -25.21 -58.65 -37.16
N CYS A 401 -24.56 -57.82 -36.35
CA CYS A 401 -23.59 -58.25 -35.34
C CYS A 401 -24.10 -57.75 -33.99
N THR A 402 -24.43 -58.69 -33.11
CA THR A 402 -24.82 -58.43 -31.72
C THR A 402 -23.60 -58.30 -30.82
N LEU A 403 -23.81 -57.80 -29.60
CA LEU A 403 -22.77 -57.76 -28.58
C LEU A 403 -22.26 -59.17 -28.19
N ARG A 404 -23.11 -60.20 -28.29
CA ARG A 404 -22.74 -61.59 -27.99
C ARG A 404 -21.79 -62.16 -29.03
N GLU A 405 -22.11 -61.98 -30.31
CA GLU A 405 -21.23 -62.38 -31.42
C GLU A 405 -19.90 -61.59 -31.39
N ALA A 406 -19.94 -60.28 -31.09
CA ALA A 406 -18.75 -59.45 -30.94
C ALA A 406 -17.83 -59.94 -29.80
N ILE A 407 -18.38 -60.29 -28.62
CA ILE A 407 -17.61 -60.83 -27.49
C ILE A 407 -17.06 -62.23 -27.82
N ASN A 408 -17.84 -63.10 -28.49
CA ASN A 408 -17.35 -64.40 -28.95
C ASN A 408 -16.16 -64.24 -29.92
N ALA A 409 -16.25 -63.31 -30.86
CA ALA A 409 -15.21 -63.05 -31.86
C ALA A 409 -13.94 -62.43 -31.24
N ALA A 410 -14.08 -61.46 -30.32
CA ALA A 410 -12.96 -60.86 -29.59
C ALA A 410 -12.29 -61.80 -28.55
N ASN A 411 -13.01 -62.82 -28.07
CA ASN A 411 -12.37 -63.91 -27.32
C ASN A 411 -11.58 -64.88 -28.24
N ALA A 412 -11.96 -65.00 -29.51
CA ALA A 412 -11.36 -65.95 -30.46
C ALA A 412 -10.15 -65.38 -31.22
N ASP A 413 -10.06 -64.05 -31.38
CA ASP A 413 -8.91 -63.36 -31.97
C ASP A 413 -8.03 -62.73 -30.88
N ALA A 414 -6.81 -63.23 -30.72
CA ALA A 414 -5.80 -62.68 -29.81
C ALA A 414 -5.31 -61.26 -30.20
N ASN A 415 -5.81 -60.72 -31.32
CA ASN A 415 -5.51 -59.40 -31.85
C ASN A 415 -6.77 -58.54 -32.06
N ALA A 416 -7.92 -58.86 -31.48
CA ALA A 416 -9.11 -57.99 -31.51
C ALA A 416 -9.59 -57.64 -30.09
N SER A 417 -9.51 -56.36 -29.72
CA SER A 417 -9.91 -55.85 -28.40
C SER A 417 -10.96 -54.75 -28.43
N GLY A 418 -11.33 -54.20 -29.59
CA GLY A 418 -12.34 -53.14 -29.68
C GLY A 418 -13.74 -53.68 -29.96
N ILE A 419 -14.70 -53.37 -29.09
CA ILE A 419 -16.13 -53.50 -29.35
C ILE A 419 -16.76 -52.11 -29.22
N THR A 420 -17.42 -51.66 -30.29
CA THR A 420 -18.10 -50.35 -30.36
C THR A 420 -19.53 -50.51 -30.85
N PHE A 421 -20.35 -49.46 -30.79
CA PHE A 421 -21.75 -49.51 -31.20
C PHE A 421 -22.03 -48.53 -32.34
N ALA A 422 -22.68 -49.01 -33.40
CA ALA A 422 -23.02 -48.19 -34.58
C ALA A 422 -24.05 -47.08 -34.27
N ASN A 423 -24.90 -47.29 -33.26
CA ASN A 423 -25.96 -46.39 -32.82
C ASN A 423 -26.17 -46.53 -31.30
N ASN A 424 -27.06 -45.69 -30.76
CA ASN A 424 -27.56 -45.83 -29.40
C ASN A 424 -28.44 -47.09 -29.29
N TYR A 425 -28.06 -48.05 -28.44
CA TYR A 425 -28.76 -49.32 -28.28
C TYR A 425 -29.10 -49.62 -26.81
N THR A 426 -30.27 -50.23 -26.61
CA THR A 426 -30.59 -50.99 -25.39
C THR A 426 -30.63 -52.46 -25.76
N ILE A 427 -29.59 -53.20 -25.37
CA ILE A 427 -29.45 -54.64 -25.61
C ILE A 427 -30.05 -55.37 -24.42
N THR A 428 -31.04 -56.23 -24.69
CA THR A 428 -31.69 -57.05 -23.67
C THR A 428 -31.30 -58.51 -23.89
N LEU A 429 -30.69 -59.13 -22.88
CA LEU A 429 -30.14 -60.47 -23.03
C LEU A 429 -31.23 -61.56 -23.18
N ALA A 430 -30.92 -62.59 -23.96
CA ALA A 430 -31.84 -63.62 -24.45
C ALA A 430 -31.92 -64.86 -23.54
N GLY A 431 -31.91 -64.68 -22.21
CA GLY A 431 -32.09 -65.77 -21.23
C GLY A 431 -30.81 -66.30 -20.58
N SER A 432 -29.65 -65.71 -20.89
CA SER A 432 -28.35 -66.05 -20.29
C SER A 432 -27.40 -64.85 -20.25
N SER A 433 -26.38 -64.89 -19.38
CA SER A 433 -25.27 -63.94 -19.38
C SER A 433 -24.62 -63.81 -20.77
N LEU A 434 -23.90 -62.71 -21.01
CA LEU A 434 -22.97 -62.63 -22.14
C LEU A 434 -21.85 -63.67 -22.00
N PRO A 435 -21.12 -64.00 -23.09
CA PRO A 435 -20.02 -64.95 -23.03
C PRO A 435 -18.93 -64.50 -22.04
N ASP A 436 -18.23 -65.46 -21.46
CA ASP A 436 -17.12 -65.20 -20.53
C ASP A 436 -16.02 -64.38 -21.22
N VAL A 437 -15.57 -63.29 -20.59
CA VAL A 437 -14.44 -62.49 -21.09
C VAL A 437 -13.14 -63.13 -20.61
N SER A 438 -12.35 -63.63 -21.56
CA SER A 438 -11.14 -64.43 -21.31
C SER A 438 -9.86 -63.86 -21.93
N SER A 439 -10.00 -62.94 -22.89
CA SER A 439 -8.95 -62.12 -23.50
C SER A 439 -8.93 -60.68 -22.93
N GLU A 440 -8.09 -59.82 -23.51
CA GLU A 440 -8.10 -58.36 -23.30
C GLU A 440 -9.15 -57.72 -24.22
N MET A 441 -10.11 -57.00 -23.65
CA MET A 441 -11.30 -56.51 -24.34
C MET A 441 -11.74 -55.14 -23.80
N THR A 442 -12.04 -54.23 -24.71
CA THR A 442 -12.62 -52.90 -24.46
C THR A 442 -13.99 -52.84 -25.10
N ILE A 443 -15.01 -52.48 -24.33
CA ILE A 443 -16.38 -52.26 -24.81
C ILE A 443 -16.71 -50.77 -24.60
N SER A 444 -16.71 -50.00 -25.68
CA SER A 444 -16.92 -48.54 -25.67
C SER A 444 -18.31 -48.18 -26.19
N GLY A 445 -19.16 -47.66 -25.29
CA GLY A 445 -20.48 -47.15 -25.59
C GLY A 445 -20.50 -45.73 -26.19
N THR A 446 -21.64 -45.35 -26.74
CA THR A 446 -21.92 -43.99 -27.25
C THR A 446 -22.42 -43.01 -26.19
N GLY A 447 -22.28 -43.33 -24.90
CA GLY A 447 -22.91 -42.62 -23.79
C GLY A 447 -23.54 -43.58 -22.79
N ALA A 448 -23.31 -43.40 -21.48
CA ALA A 448 -23.99 -44.22 -20.46
C ALA A 448 -25.54 -44.21 -20.59
N ALA A 449 -26.13 -43.09 -21.01
CA ALA A 449 -27.58 -42.99 -21.30
C ALA A 449 -28.00 -43.58 -22.67
N ASN A 450 -27.04 -43.80 -23.57
CA ASN A 450 -27.24 -44.16 -24.97
C ASN A 450 -26.99 -45.64 -25.26
N THR A 451 -26.01 -46.24 -24.59
CA THR A 451 -25.63 -47.66 -24.69
C THR A 451 -25.94 -48.35 -23.37
N VAL A 452 -26.94 -49.22 -23.39
CA VAL A 452 -27.46 -49.92 -22.20
C VAL A 452 -27.44 -51.42 -22.46
N VAL A 453 -26.69 -52.17 -21.66
CA VAL A 453 -26.68 -53.63 -21.64
C VAL A 453 -27.46 -54.10 -20.42
N GLN A 454 -28.58 -54.78 -20.63
CA GLN A 454 -29.47 -55.21 -19.55
C GLN A 454 -29.79 -56.71 -19.60
N ALA A 455 -29.68 -57.40 -18.47
CA ALA A 455 -30.00 -58.84 -18.42
C ALA A 455 -31.50 -59.12 -18.59
N SER A 456 -32.38 -58.16 -18.30
CA SER A 456 -33.81 -58.27 -18.59
C SER A 456 -34.44 -56.88 -18.72
N THR A 457 -35.72 -56.81 -19.09
CA THR A 457 -36.51 -55.56 -18.98
C THR A 457 -37.07 -55.33 -17.56
N CYS A 458 -36.81 -56.25 -16.61
CA CYS A 458 -37.41 -56.24 -15.29
C CYS A 458 -36.39 -55.78 -14.24
N ASN A 459 -36.69 -54.72 -13.50
CA ASN A 459 -35.81 -54.24 -12.44
C ASN A 459 -35.91 -55.18 -11.20
N PRO A 460 -34.86 -55.95 -10.86
CA PRO A 460 -34.89 -56.90 -9.74
C PRO A 460 -35.00 -56.22 -8.37
N VAL A 461 -34.62 -54.93 -8.26
CA VAL A 461 -34.56 -54.19 -7.00
C VAL A 461 -35.91 -53.53 -6.67
N THR A 462 -36.56 -52.89 -7.65
CA THR A 462 -37.76 -52.07 -7.42
C THR A 462 -39.08 -52.70 -7.85
N LEU A 463 -39.04 -53.75 -8.68
CA LEU A 463 -40.24 -54.43 -9.19
C LEU A 463 -40.32 -55.95 -8.88
N PRO A 464 -39.90 -56.45 -7.69
CA PRO A 464 -39.99 -57.88 -7.36
C PRO A 464 -41.45 -58.33 -7.25
N GLY A 465 -41.98 -58.88 -8.35
CA GLY A 465 -43.36 -59.37 -8.46
C GLY A 465 -44.23 -58.72 -9.54
N ALA A 466 -43.81 -57.60 -10.15
CA ALA A 466 -44.53 -57.01 -11.29
C ALA A 466 -44.11 -57.63 -12.64
N CYS A 467 -42.93 -58.24 -12.68
CA CYS A 467 -42.35 -59.01 -13.78
C CYS A 467 -41.39 -60.06 -13.20
N THR A 468 -40.93 -61.01 -14.02
CA THR A 468 -39.90 -61.97 -13.62
C THR A 468 -38.51 -61.38 -13.90
N PRO A 469 -37.64 -61.20 -12.89
CA PRO A 469 -36.26 -60.75 -13.11
C PRO A 469 -35.42 -61.78 -13.85
N ALA A 470 -34.26 -61.36 -14.36
CA ALA A 470 -33.22 -62.28 -14.80
C ALA A 470 -32.81 -63.25 -13.67
N THR A 471 -32.34 -64.44 -14.05
CA THR A 471 -31.71 -65.43 -13.15
C THR A 471 -30.23 -65.63 -13.51
N TYR A 472 -29.63 -64.60 -14.10
CA TYR A 472 -28.26 -64.53 -14.61
C TYR A 472 -27.76 -63.08 -14.54
N ARG A 473 -26.44 -62.92 -14.63
CA ARG A 473 -25.74 -61.64 -14.61
C ARG A 473 -25.55 -61.08 -16.02
N VAL A 474 -25.01 -59.87 -16.16
CA VAL A 474 -24.68 -59.32 -17.48
C VAL A 474 -23.31 -59.84 -17.95
N PHE A 475 -22.25 -59.58 -17.18
CA PHE A 475 -20.86 -59.90 -17.55
C PHE A 475 -20.18 -60.85 -16.55
N HIS A 476 -19.26 -61.67 -17.04
CA HIS A 476 -18.33 -62.47 -16.25
C HIS A 476 -16.92 -62.34 -16.84
N VAL A 477 -15.96 -61.91 -16.03
CA VAL A 477 -14.54 -61.82 -16.40
C VAL A 477 -13.81 -62.98 -15.74
N THR A 478 -13.15 -63.81 -16.55
CA THR A 478 -12.38 -64.96 -16.05
C THR A 478 -11.07 -64.51 -15.40
N ASN A 479 -10.31 -65.45 -14.81
CA ASN A 479 -9.02 -65.14 -14.21
C ASN A 479 -7.92 -64.69 -15.18
N THR A 480 -8.07 -64.99 -16.48
CA THR A 480 -7.17 -64.47 -17.52
C THR A 480 -7.69 -63.19 -18.16
N GLY A 481 -9.01 -62.98 -18.17
CA GLY A 481 -9.65 -61.84 -18.80
C GLY A 481 -9.21 -60.47 -18.26
N ASN A 482 -9.23 -59.49 -19.16
CA ASN A 482 -9.03 -58.08 -18.87
C ASN A 482 -10.13 -57.28 -19.59
N LEU A 483 -11.15 -56.81 -18.87
CA LEU A 483 -12.31 -56.12 -19.43
C LEU A 483 -12.27 -54.64 -19.07
N MET A 484 -12.22 -53.76 -20.07
CA MET A 484 -12.53 -52.34 -19.93
C MET A 484 -13.95 -52.06 -20.43
N LEU A 485 -14.79 -51.50 -19.55
CA LEU A 485 -16.09 -50.94 -19.90
C LEU A 485 -15.97 -49.42 -19.94
N ASP A 486 -16.30 -48.83 -21.07
CA ASP A 486 -16.21 -47.39 -21.31
C ASP A 486 -17.57 -46.84 -21.76
N ASN A 487 -17.99 -45.73 -21.15
CA ASN A 487 -19.13 -44.92 -21.54
C ASN A 487 -20.46 -45.68 -21.82
N LEU A 488 -20.82 -46.66 -20.97
CA LEU A 488 -22.04 -47.49 -21.12
C LEU A 488 -22.75 -47.79 -19.78
N THR A 489 -23.97 -48.32 -19.83
CA THR A 489 -24.73 -48.79 -18.65
C THR A 489 -24.87 -50.31 -18.59
N VAL A 490 -24.64 -50.91 -17.42
CA VAL A 490 -24.87 -52.32 -17.08
C VAL A 490 -25.99 -52.41 -16.04
N ARG A 491 -27.12 -53.07 -16.36
CA ARG A 491 -28.28 -53.11 -15.44
C ARG A 491 -29.14 -54.38 -15.43
N TYR A 492 -29.97 -54.48 -14.39
CA TYR A 492 -31.04 -55.48 -14.24
C TYR A 492 -30.58 -56.94 -14.28
N GLY A 493 -29.28 -57.20 -14.07
CA GLY A 493 -28.75 -58.51 -13.73
C GLY A 493 -29.31 -59.00 -12.40
N GLY A 494 -29.69 -60.27 -12.33
CA GLY A 494 -30.47 -60.83 -11.22
C GLY A 494 -30.02 -62.24 -10.90
N LEU A 495 -29.64 -62.51 -9.66
CA LEU A 495 -29.20 -63.83 -9.22
C LEU A 495 -29.84 -64.24 -7.89
N THR A 496 -30.16 -65.52 -7.78
CA THR A 496 -30.67 -66.14 -6.55
C THR A 496 -29.79 -67.32 -6.15
N GLY A 497 -29.70 -67.59 -4.84
CA GLY A 497 -28.88 -68.66 -4.30
C GLY A 497 -27.40 -68.29 -4.24
N ASN A 498 -26.51 -69.29 -4.36
CA ASN A 498 -25.10 -69.15 -4.03
C ASN A 498 -24.23 -68.44 -5.09
N ASN A 499 -24.78 -67.56 -5.92
CA ASN A 499 -24.11 -66.95 -7.07
C ASN A 499 -23.68 -65.50 -6.81
N ASN A 500 -22.47 -65.15 -7.23
CA ASN A 500 -21.87 -63.83 -7.01
C ASN A 500 -22.01 -62.92 -8.25
N GLY A 501 -21.96 -61.62 -8.06
CA GLY A 501 -21.95 -60.61 -9.13
C GLY A 501 -23.28 -60.52 -9.86
N GLY A 502 -24.22 -59.73 -9.35
CA GLY A 502 -25.54 -59.50 -9.95
C GLY A 502 -25.44 -58.85 -11.32
N GLY A 503 -24.70 -57.75 -11.43
CA GLY A 503 -24.36 -57.11 -12.71
C GLY A 503 -23.14 -57.74 -13.35
N ILE A 504 -22.00 -57.67 -12.64
CA ILE A 504 -20.69 -58.15 -13.10
C ILE A 504 -20.05 -59.06 -12.05
N TYR A 505 -19.46 -60.17 -12.51
CA TYR A 505 -18.62 -61.04 -11.71
C TYR A 505 -17.18 -60.99 -12.24
N ASN A 506 -16.24 -60.46 -11.45
CA ASN A 506 -14.84 -60.34 -11.82
C ASN A 506 -13.97 -61.37 -11.09
N ARG A 507 -13.13 -62.05 -11.86
CA ARG A 507 -12.07 -62.95 -11.37
C ARG A 507 -10.69 -62.61 -11.95
N GLY A 508 -10.61 -61.62 -12.84
CA GLY A 508 -9.40 -61.16 -13.53
C GLY A 508 -9.19 -59.67 -13.33
N MET A 509 -9.08 -58.91 -14.42
CA MET A 509 -9.07 -57.43 -14.35
C MET A 509 -10.34 -56.83 -14.94
N LEU A 510 -10.91 -55.86 -14.22
CA LEU A 510 -12.06 -55.08 -14.64
C LEU A 510 -11.78 -53.58 -14.45
N THR A 511 -11.83 -52.82 -15.54
CA THR A 511 -11.80 -51.36 -15.53
C THR A 511 -13.17 -50.82 -15.95
N VAL A 512 -13.69 -49.85 -15.22
CA VAL A 512 -15.00 -49.22 -15.46
C VAL A 512 -14.80 -47.71 -15.54
N THR A 513 -14.84 -47.17 -16.75
CA THR A 513 -14.58 -45.76 -17.06
C THR A 513 -15.86 -45.09 -17.56
N ASP A 514 -16.23 -43.93 -17.00
CA ASP A 514 -17.38 -43.10 -17.40
C ASP A 514 -18.71 -43.88 -17.56
N SER A 515 -18.83 -45.00 -16.85
CA SER A 515 -19.85 -46.02 -17.04
C SER A 515 -20.73 -46.19 -15.80
N THR A 516 -21.96 -46.66 -16.00
CA THR A 516 -22.97 -46.83 -14.95
C THR A 516 -23.31 -48.30 -14.69
N ILE A 517 -23.19 -48.77 -13.44
CA ILE A 517 -23.65 -50.10 -13.02
C ILE A 517 -24.83 -49.93 -12.08
N THR A 518 -26.04 -50.24 -12.53
CA THR A 518 -27.26 -49.85 -11.80
C THR A 518 -28.34 -50.92 -11.69
N ALA A 519 -29.04 -50.93 -10.56
CA ALA A 519 -30.23 -51.75 -10.32
C ALA A 519 -30.04 -53.25 -10.63
N ASN A 520 -28.84 -53.77 -10.35
CA ASN A 520 -28.53 -55.19 -10.38
C ASN A 520 -28.74 -55.78 -8.98
N ALA A 521 -29.06 -57.08 -8.89
CA ALA A 521 -29.32 -57.75 -7.62
C ALA A 521 -28.72 -59.17 -7.53
N THR A 522 -28.25 -59.55 -6.34
CA THR A 522 -27.96 -60.96 -6.01
C THR A 522 -28.20 -61.28 -4.54
N THR A 523 -28.74 -62.46 -4.21
CA THR A 523 -28.89 -62.90 -2.81
C THR A 523 -27.58 -63.42 -2.19
N ARG A 524 -26.43 -62.81 -2.53
CA ARG A 524 -25.11 -63.17 -1.99
C ARG A 524 -24.12 -62.00 -2.04
N TYR A 525 -23.09 -62.06 -2.89
CA TYR A 525 -21.97 -61.11 -2.93
C TYR A 525 -22.02 -60.24 -4.19
N GLY A 526 -21.92 -58.92 -4.05
CA GLY A 526 -21.72 -57.98 -5.16
C GLY A 526 -22.98 -57.79 -6.00
N GLY A 527 -23.85 -56.87 -5.62
CA GLY A 527 -25.07 -56.55 -6.38
C GLY A 527 -24.71 -55.95 -7.75
N GLY A 528 -23.95 -54.86 -7.73
CA GLY A 528 -23.31 -54.30 -8.93
C GLY A 528 -22.14 -55.17 -9.39
N VAL A 529 -21.08 -55.24 -8.57
CA VAL A 529 -19.83 -55.96 -8.88
C VAL A 529 -19.42 -56.88 -7.73
N ALA A 530 -19.05 -58.12 -8.04
CA ALA A 530 -18.29 -58.99 -7.13
C ALA A 530 -16.87 -59.19 -7.66
N ASN A 531 -15.88 -58.84 -6.83
CA ASN A 531 -14.45 -58.91 -7.13
C ASN A 531 -13.80 -60.00 -6.26
N GLU A 532 -13.44 -61.14 -6.86
CA GLU A 532 -12.96 -62.33 -6.15
C GLU A 532 -11.46 -62.31 -5.84
N THR A 533 -11.01 -63.22 -4.98
CA THR A 533 -9.60 -63.43 -4.61
C THR A 533 -8.65 -63.39 -5.83
N GLY A 534 -7.64 -62.52 -5.77
CA GLY A 534 -6.64 -62.34 -6.82
C GLY A 534 -7.08 -61.49 -8.02
N SER A 535 -8.26 -60.88 -7.98
CA SER A 535 -8.79 -60.00 -9.03
C SER A 535 -8.65 -58.52 -8.69
N THR A 536 -8.65 -57.67 -9.72
CA THR A 536 -8.51 -56.22 -9.62
C THR A 536 -9.68 -55.50 -10.26
N LEU A 537 -10.25 -54.55 -9.52
CA LEU A 537 -11.28 -53.62 -9.98
C LEU A 537 -10.75 -52.19 -9.96
N THR A 538 -10.86 -51.49 -11.09
CA THR A 538 -10.58 -50.05 -11.18
C THR A 538 -11.83 -49.33 -11.68
N VAL A 539 -12.29 -48.30 -10.97
CA VAL A 539 -13.46 -47.48 -11.35
C VAL A 539 -13.03 -46.02 -11.45
N LEU A 540 -13.18 -45.44 -12.64
CA LEU A 540 -12.77 -44.07 -12.96
C LEU A 540 -14.00 -43.29 -13.45
N ASN A 541 -14.38 -42.23 -12.74
CA ASN A 541 -15.59 -41.44 -13.02
C ASN A 541 -16.88 -42.27 -13.12
N GLY A 542 -16.89 -43.49 -12.55
CA GLY A 542 -17.97 -44.45 -12.70
C GLY A 542 -19.10 -44.21 -11.72
N THR A 543 -20.32 -44.64 -12.07
CA THR A 543 -21.49 -44.55 -11.20
C THR A 543 -22.03 -45.94 -10.88
N ILE A 544 -21.98 -46.38 -9.62
CA ILE A 544 -22.54 -47.65 -9.16
C ILE A 544 -23.73 -47.35 -8.25
N THR A 545 -24.96 -47.50 -8.77
CA THR A 545 -26.15 -46.92 -8.13
C THR A 545 -27.38 -47.83 -8.07
N GLY A 546 -28.04 -47.86 -6.91
CA GLY A 546 -29.32 -48.56 -6.73
C GLY A 546 -29.24 -50.09 -6.83
N ASN A 547 -28.06 -50.69 -6.64
CA ASN A 547 -27.87 -52.14 -6.67
C ASN A 547 -28.22 -52.76 -5.30
N ALA A 548 -28.57 -54.05 -5.27
CA ALA A 548 -28.96 -54.77 -4.06
C ALA A 548 -28.17 -56.07 -3.86
N ALA A 549 -27.77 -56.38 -2.63
CA ALA A 549 -27.22 -57.69 -2.31
C ALA A 549 -27.44 -58.11 -0.86
N ASP A 550 -27.07 -59.34 -0.51
CA ASP A 550 -26.89 -59.70 0.90
C ASP A 550 -25.64 -59.01 1.47
N TYR A 551 -24.59 -58.86 0.66
CA TYR A 551 -23.26 -58.36 1.05
C TYR A 551 -22.61 -57.58 -0.09
N GLY A 552 -22.13 -56.35 0.19
CA GLY A 552 -21.46 -55.49 -0.79
C GLY A 552 -22.39 -55.14 -1.95
N ALA A 553 -23.47 -54.39 -1.69
CA ALA A 553 -24.53 -54.24 -2.67
C ALA A 553 -24.11 -53.43 -3.91
N GLY A 554 -23.31 -52.38 -3.75
CA GLY A 554 -22.57 -51.78 -4.86
C GLY A 554 -21.42 -52.70 -5.31
N ILE A 555 -20.41 -52.86 -4.44
CA ILE A 555 -19.22 -53.69 -4.67
C ILE A 555 -18.98 -54.63 -3.49
N TYR A 556 -18.63 -55.89 -3.78
CA TYR A 556 -18.02 -56.81 -2.83
C TYR A 556 -16.59 -57.14 -3.25
N ILE A 557 -15.64 -57.08 -2.30
CA ILE A 557 -14.21 -57.36 -2.50
C ILE A 557 -13.81 -58.48 -1.54
N GLN A 558 -13.35 -59.59 -2.12
CA GLN A 558 -12.94 -60.79 -1.40
C GLN A 558 -11.45 -60.78 -1.05
N ASP A 559 -11.09 -61.52 0.00
CA ASP A 559 -9.75 -61.73 0.54
C ASP A 559 -8.71 -61.92 -0.58
N GLY A 560 -7.64 -61.13 -0.58
CA GLY A 560 -6.59 -61.13 -1.61
C GLY A 560 -6.97 -60.44 -2.94
N ALA A 561 -8.07 -59.69 -2.99
CA ALA A 561 -8.49 -58.90 -4.15
C ALA A 561 -8.28 -57.39 -3.90
N THR A 562 -8.26 -56.61 -4.98
CA THR A 562 -7.89 -55.20 -4.96
C THR A 562 -8.96 -54.33 -5.63
N ALA A 563 -9.24 -53.15 -5.07
CA ALA A 563 -10.15 -52.19 -5.69
C ALA A 563 -9.65 -50.74 -5.57
N THR A 564 -9.68 -50.00 -6.69
CA THR A 564 -9.36 -48.58 -6.76
C THR A 564 -10.52 -47.81 -7.36
N LEU A 565 -10.95 -46.75 -6.69
CA LEU A 565 -12.03 -45.87 -7.12
C LEU A 565 -11.53 -44.41 -7.16
N THR A 566 -11.74 -43.73 -8.28
CA THR A 566 -11.34 -42.32 -8.46
C THR A 566 -12.45 -41.55 -9.15
N GLY A 567 -12.77 -40.33 -8.67
CA GLY A 567 -13.80 -39.46 -9.27
C GLY A 567 -15.22 -40.07 -9.29
N SER A 568 -15.47 -41.14 -8.52
CA SER A 568 -16.58 -42.06 -8.76
C SER A 568 -17.73 -41.87 -7.76
N THR A 569 -18.95 -42.28 -8.16
CA THR A 569 -20.16 -42.14 -7.34
C THR A 569 -20.76 -43.51 -6.99
N LEU A 570 -20.97 -43.76 -5.70
CA LEU A 570 -21.69 -44.93 -5.18
C LEU A 570 -22.94 -44.46 -4.44
N SER A 571 -24.13 -44.73 -4.96
CA SER A 571 -25.36 -44.15 -4.39
C SER A 571 -26.54 -45.08 -4.32
N GLY A 572 -27.32 -44.99 -3.22
CA GLY A 572 -28.58 -45.74 -3.08
C GLY A 572 -28.46 -47.27 -3.11
N ASN A 573 -27.26 -47.84 -2.96
CA ASN A 573 -27.06 -49.28 -2.94
C ASN A 573 -27.50 -49.87 -1.58
N ALA A 574 -28.14 -51.03 -1.58
CA ALA A 574 -28.81 -51.59 -0.40
C ALA A 574 -28.39 -53.04 -0.10
N ALA A 575 -27.64 -53.24 0.98
CA ALA A 575 -27.26 -54.54 1.51
C ALA A 575 -28.26 -55.03 2.57
N VAL A 576 -28.61 -56.32 2.56
CA VAL A 576 -29.37 -56.97 3.64
C VAL A 576 -28.50 -57.12 4.89
N TYR A 577 -27.23 -57.50 4.71
CA TYR A 577 -26.24 -57.56 5.76
C TYR A 577 -25.25 -56.41 5.61
N ASN A 578 -24.04 -56.67 5.14
CA ASN A 578 -22.90 -55.76 5.30
C ASN A 578 -22.51 -55.02 4.02
N GLY A 579 -22.08 -53.76 4.15
CA GLY A 579 -21.54 -52.95 3.07
C GLY A 579 -22.61 -52.57 2.04
N GLY A 580 -23.40 -51.53 2.33
CA GLY A 580 -24.38 -51.00 1.39
C GLY A 580 -23.74 -50.53 0.09
N GLY A 581 -22.77 -49.62 0.19
CA GLY A 581 -21.92 -49.24 -0.94
C GLY A 581 -20.88 -50.33 -1.24
N ILE A 582 -19.93 -50.53 -0.32
CA ILE A 582 -18.82 -51.50 -0.46
C ILE A 582 -18.70 -52.38 0.77
N TYR A 583 -18.45 -53.68 0.58
CA TYR A 583 -17.88 -54.56 1.60
C TYR A 583 -16.51 -55.08 1.12
N SER A 584 -15.45 -54.66 1.80
CA SER A 584 -14.10 -55.22 1.66
C SER A 584 -13.78 -56.15 2.82
N ARG A 585 -13.35 -57.38 2.55
CA ARG A 585 -12.96 -58.37 3.57
C ARG A 585 -11.50 -58.19 4.02
N ASP A 586 -11.06 -59.01 4.99
CA ASP A 586 -9.69 -59.06 5.49
C ASP A 586 -8.68 -59.36 4.37
N ALA A 587 -7.42 -58.91 4.49
CA ALA A 587 -6.37 -59.10 3.48
C ALA A 587 -6.75 -58.59 2.07
N THR A 588 -7.47 -57.47 2.01
CA THR A 588 -7.76 -56.72 0.78
C THR A 588 -7.10 -55.35 0.83
N THR A 589 -7.08 -54.61 -0.28
CA THR A 589 -7.06 -53.15 -0.12
C THR A 589 -8.06 -52.44 -1.03
N LEU A 590 -8.63 -51.40 -0.44
CA LEU A 590 -9.61 -50.51 -1.03
C LEU A 590 -9.03 -49.09 -0.99
N THR A 591 -8.72 -48.56 -2.17
CA THR A 591 -8.31 -47.16 -2.35
C THR A 591 -9.45 -46.39 -2.96
N VAL A 592 -9.83 -45.28 -2.33
CA VAL A 592 -10.96 -44.43 -2.72
C VAL A 592 -10.50 -42.97 -2.68
N THR A 593 -10.47 -42.34 -3.84
CA THR A 593 -10.00 -40.96 -4.02
C THR A 593 -11.08 -40.13 -4.71
N ASP A 594 -11.29 -38.89 -4.28
CA ASP A 594 -12.18 -37.90 -4.93
C ASP A 594 -13.59 -38.44 -5.26
N SER A 595 -14.14 -39.30 -4.40
CA SER A 595 -15.33 -40.09 -4.69
C SER A 595 -16.49 -39.79 -3.72
N THR A 596 -17.72 -39.93 -4.20
CA THR A 596 -18.95 -39.64 -3.44
C THR A 596 -19.74 -40.89 -3.14
N PHE A 597 -20.08 -41.10 -1.87
CA PHE A 597 -20.88 -42.22 -1.38
C PHE A 597 -22.14 -41.67 -0.72
N SER A 598 -23.29 -41.77 -1.40
CA SER A 598 -24.52 -41.09 -0.95
C SER A 598 -25.74 -42.01 -0.79
N GLY A 599 -26.35 -42.05 0.40
CA GLY A 599 -27.62 -42.75 0.61
C GLY A 599 -27.56 -44.28 0.50
N ASN A 600 -26.39 -44.89 0.64
CA ASN A 600 -26.24 -46.34 0.67
C ASN A 600 -26.69 -46.90 2.04
N SER A 601 -27.14 -48.16 2.07
CA SER A 601 -27.76 -48.75 3.27
C SER A 601 -27.35 -50.20 3.54
N ALA A 602 -27.15 -50.53 4.82
CA ALA A 602 -26.88 -51.87 5.34
C ALA A 602 -27.96 -52.23 6.39
N ASN A 603 -29.00 -52.94 5.97
CA ASN A 603 -30.26 -53.03 6.70
C ASN A 603 -30.17 -53.90 7.98
N GLY A 604 -29.83 -53.25 9.10
CA GLY A 604 -29.71 -53.92 10.40
C GLY A 604 -28.33 -54.53 10.68
N SER A 605 -27.33 -54.28 9.83
CA SER A 605 -25.94 -54.75 10.02
C SER A 605 -24.90 -53.64 9.76
N ASN A 606 -23.71 -53.95 9.23
CA ASN A 606 -22.53 -53.09 9.36
C ASN A 606 -22.17 -52.35 8.05
N GLY A 607 -21.75 -51.09 8.15
CA GLY A 607 -21.14 -50.33 7.04
C GLY A 607 -22.14 -49.89 5.99
N GLY A 608 -22.78 -48.73 6.18
CA GLY A 608 -23.80 -48.22 5.25
C GLY A 608 -23.20 -47.80 3.92
N ALA A 609 -22.19 -46.91 3.93
CA ALA A 609 -21.38 -46.63 2.75
C ALA A 609 -20.28 -47.69 2.56
N ILE A 610 -19.42 -47.89 3.56
CA ILE A 610 -18.28 -48.81 3.48
C ILE A 610 -18.21 -49.69 4.74
N LEU A 611 -17.95 -50.98 4.54
CA LEU A 611 -17.33 -51.85 5.54
C LEU A 611 -15.92 -52.23 5.05
N SER A 612 -14.89 -52.03 5.88
CA SER A 612 -13.53 -52.51 5.62
C SER A 612 -12.98 -53.44 6.71
N GLY A 613 -12.67 -54.67 6.31
CA GLY A 613 -11.83 -55.62 7.05
C GLY A 613 -10.35 -55.60 6.63
N GLY A 614 -10.05 -55.13 5.41
CA GLY A 614 -8.69 -54.95 4.91
C GLY A 614 -8.17 -53.51 5.01
N THR A 615 -6.98 -53.27 4.47
CA THR A 615 -6.38 -51.93 4.34
C THR A 615 -7.32 -50.98 3.57
N LEU A 616 -7.56 -49.81 4.15
CA LEU A 616 -8.40 -48.75 3.58
C LEU A 616 -7.59 -47.48 3.40
N ILE A 617 -7.63 -46.89 2.21
CA ILE A 617 -7.16 -45.53 1.93
C ILE A 617 -8.36 -44.75 1.38
N LEU A 618 -8.79 -43.70 2.09
CA LEU A 618 -9.91 -42.85 1.73
C LEU A 618 -9.45 -41.38 1.71
N SER A 619 -9.34 -40.78 0.53
CA SER A 619 -8.84 -39.42 0.34
C SER A 619 -9.80 -38.55 -0.50
N GLY A 620 -9.87 -37.25 -0.25
CA GLY A 620 -10.64 -36.30 -1.06
C GLY A 620 -12.15 -36.57 -1.15
N SER A 621 -12.71 -37.42 -0.29
CA SER A 621 -13.97 -38.13 -0.56
C SER A 621 -15.10 -37.75 0.40
N THR A 622 -16.35 -37.88 -0.06
CA THR A 622 -17.54 -37.52 0.72
C THR A 622 -18.50 -38.68 0.91
N LEU A 623 -18.67 -39.10 2.17
CA LEU A 623 -19.64 -40.11 2.59
C LEU A 623 -20.83 -39.38 3.23
N SER A 624 -21.97 -39.34 2.55
CA SER A 624 -23.15 -38.58 2.99
C SER A 624 -24.47 -39.36 3.04
N GLY A 625 -25.27 -39.14 4.09
CA GLY A 625 -26.62 -39.70 4.19
C GLY A 625 -26.73 -41.24 4.19
N ASN A 626 -25.63 -41.96 4.42
CA ASN A 626 -25.62 -43.43 4.42
C ASN A 626 -26.18 -43.99 5.74
N SER A 627 -26.70 -45.22 5.74
CA SER A 627 -27.41 -45.79 6.90
C SER A 627 -27.02 -47.24 7.21
N ALA A 628 -26.86 -47.56 8.51
CA ALA A 628 -26.53 -48.91 8.98
C ALA A 628 -27.12 -49.18 10.38
N LYS A 629 -26.83 -50.35 10.96
CA LYS A 629 -26.91 -50.55 12.41
C LYS A 629 -25.65 -50.04 13.12
N TYR A 630 -24.48 -50.30 12.53
CA TYR A 630 -23.19 -49.79 12.99
C TYR A 630 -22.38 -49.23 11.82
N GLY A 631 -21.75 -48.06 12.01
CA GLY A 631 -20.93 -47.45 10.96
C GLY A 631 -21.77 -46.99 9.77
N GLY A 632 -22.59 -45.95 9.95
CA GLY A 632 -23.46 -45.44 8.89
C GLY A 632 -22.67 -45.01 7.65
N GLY A 633 -21.62 -44.20 7.84
CA GLY A 633 -20.61 -43.93 6.82
C GLY A 633 -19.64 -45.11 6.67
N LEU A 634 -18.82 -45.35 7.69
CA LEU A 634 -17.79 -46.40 7.70
C LEU A 634 -17.91 -47.33 8.91
N PHE A 635 -17.84 -48.64 8.68
CA PHE A 635 -17.53 -49.63 9.71
C PHE A 635 -16.13 -50.23 9.44
N ALA A 636 -15.18 -49.97 10.35
CA ALA A 636 -13.82 -50.49 10.27
C ALA A 636 -13.65 -51.64 11.28
N GLU A 637 -13.43 -52.86 10.79
CA GLU A 637 -13.35 -54.09 11.62
C GLU A 637 -12.00 -54.83 11.52
N GLY A 638 -11.14 -54.44 10.58
CA GLY A 638 -9.91 -55.15 10.24
C GLY A 638 -8.82 -55.26 11.30
N THR A 639 -7.83 -56.10 11.01
CA THR A 639 -6.51 -56.10 11.69
C THR A 639 -5.51 -55.14 11.03
N GLU A 640 -5.81 -54.67 9.83
CA GLU A 640 -4.95 -53.86 8.96
C GLU A 640 -5.17 -52.35 9.16
N THR A 641 -4.29 -51.53 8.59
CA THR A 641 -4.30 -50.07 8.74
C THR A 641 -5.40 -49.42 7.90
N GLY A 642 -6.19 -48.54 8.51
CA GLY A 642 -7.10 -47.64 7.79
C GLY A 642 -6.61 -46.20 7.84
N THR A 643 -6.70 -45.48 6.73
CA THR A 643 -6.31 -44.07 6.62
C THR A 643 -7.41 -43.27 5.93
N ILE A 644 -7.80 -42.15 6.53
CA ILE A 644 -8.79 -41.20 6.02
C ILE A 644 -8.15 -39.81 6.00
N ILE A 645 -8.10 -39.16 4.84
CA ILE A 645 -7.45 -37.86 4.61
C ILE A 645 -8.41 -36.94 3.86
N ASN A 646 -8.43 -35.63 4.16
CA ASN A 646 -9.18 -34.62 3.38
C ASN A 646 -10.60 -35.10 3.00
N SER A 647 -11.35 -35.66 3.94
CA SER A 647 -12.63 -36.34 3.64
C SER A 647 -13.76 -35.86 4.56
N THR A 648 -14.98 -35.85 4.02
CA THR A 648 -16.17 -35.34 4.70
C THR A 648 -17.21 -36.45 4.93
N PHE A 649 -17.59 -36.65 6.20
CA PHE A 649 -18.64 -37.57 6.63
C PHE A 649 -19.83 -36.77 7.14
N TYR A 650 -20.91 -36.70 6.36
CA TYR A 650 -22.06 -35.83 6.66
C TYR A 650 -23.42 -36.54 6.71
N GLY A 651 -24.19 -36.35 7.78
CA GLY A 651 -25.58 -36.81 7.83
C GLY A 651 -25.76 -38.33 7.79
N ASN A 652 -24.70 -39.11 8.04
CA ASN A 652 -24.78 -40.57 8.08
C ASN A 652 -25.45 -41.03 9.39
N SER A 653 -26.11 -42.18 9.34
CA SER A 653 -26.97 -42.68 10.43
C SER A 653 -26.69 -44.13 10.81
N ALA A 654 -26.67 -44.42 12.11
CA ALA A 654 -26.55 -45.76 12.65
C ALA A 654 -27.67 -46.03 13.67
N THR A 655 -28.41 -47.13 13.56
CA THR A 655 -29.47 -47.43 14.53
C THR A 655 -28.94 -47.91 15.89
N SER A 656 -27.62 -48.08 16.03
CA SER A 656 -26.94 -48.42 17.28
C SER A 656 -25.79 -47.44 17.56
N GLU A 657 -24.68 -47.53 16.81
CA GLU A 657 -23.44 -46.81 17.16
C GLU A 657 -22.62 -46.42 15.92
N GLY A 658 -21.90 -45.29 15.99
CA GLY A 658 -21.02 -44.84 14.92
C GLY A 658 -21.78 -44.37 13.69
N GLY A 659 -22.51 -43.26 13.80
CA GLY A 659 -23.28 -42.70 12.69
C GLY A 659 -22.37 -42.36 11.50
N GLY A 660 -21.32 -41.59 11.76
CA GLY A 660 -20.23 -41.35 10.80
C GLY A 660 -19.32 -42.56 10.68
N ILE A 661 -18.59 -42.88 11.76
CA ILE A 661 -17.62 -43.98 11.81
C ILE A 661 -17.83 -44.84 13.05
N SER A 662 -17.80 -46.17 12.88
CA SER A 662 -17.61 -47.14 13.96
C SER A 662 -16.30 -47.90 13.75
N ALA A 663 -15.35 -47.71 14.66
CA ALA A 663 -14.03 -48.34 14.63
C ALA A 663 -13.97 -49.48 15.67
N THR A 664 -14.11 -50.71 15.20
CA THR A 664 -13.98 -51.95 16.00
C THR A 664 -12.68 -52.71 15.71
N SER A 665 -11.93 -52.27 14.71
CA SER A 665 -10.64 -52.81 14.26
C SER A 665 -9.62 -52.95 15.39
N SER A 666 -8.81 -54.02 15.31
CA SER A 666 -7.56 -54.09 16.08
C SER A 666 -6.40 -53.39 15.36
N GLY A 667 -6.53 -53.20 14.05
CA GLY A 667 -5.69 -52.30 13.28
C GLY A 667 -6.00 -50.82 13.58
N PRO A 668 -5.00 -49.92 13.53
CA PRO A 668 -5.20 -48.50 13.78
C PRO A 668 -5.92 -47.83 12.61
N LEU A 669 -6.87 -46.94 12.93
CA LEU A 669 -7.52 -46.05 11.97
C LEU A 669 -7.00 -44.63 12.18
N THR A 670 -6.32 -44.06 11.19
CA THR A 670 -5.87 -42.66 11.20
C THR A 670 -6.86 -41.81 10.42
N VAL A 671 -7.29 -40.70 11.02
CA VAL A 671 -8.18 -39.71 10.42
C VAL A 671 -7.48 -38.36 10.49
N THR A 672 -7.01 -37.89 9.35
CA THR A 672 -6.23 -36.66 9.18
C THR A 672 -7.03 -35.65 8.37
N ASN A 673 -6.99 -34.37 8.76
CA ASN A 673 -7.58 -33.27 7.98
C ASN A 673 -9.01 -33.57 7.50
N SER A 674 -9.88 -34.11 8.35
CA SER A 674 -11.19 -34.64 7.93
C SER A 674 -12.33 -34.13 8.79
N THR A 675 -13.53 -34.04 8.22
CA THR A 675 -14.72 -33.45 8.86
C THR A 675 -15.82 -34.48 9.04
N LEU A 676 -16.08 -34.89 10.27
CA LEU A 676 -17.22 -35.73 10.67
C LEU A 676 -18.28 -34.82 11.29
N SER A 677 -19.35 -34.48 10.55
CA SER A 677 -20.38 -33.57 11.05
C SER A 677 -21.83 -33.98 10.74
N GLY A 678 -22.77 -33.63 11.62
CA GLY A 678 -24.21 -33.87 11.38
C GLY A 678 -24.62 -35.35 11.39
N ASN A 679 -23.76 -36.26 11.84
CA ASN A 679 -24.02 -37.70 11.84
C ASN A 679 -24.87 -38.12 13.05
N SER A 680 -25.54 -39.27 13.01
CA SER A 680 -26.50 -39.67 14.06
C SER A 680 -26.40 -41.14 14.47
N ALA A 681 -26.42 -41.40 15.78
CA ALA A 681 -26.53 -42.75 16.33
C ALA A 681 -27.29 -42.78 17.67
N THR A 682 -27.84 -43.94 18.04
CA THR A 682 -28.51 -44.14 19.33
C THR A 682 -28.24 -45.54 19.88
N PRO A 683 -27.54 -45.71 21.02
CA PRO A 683 -27.32 -44.70 22.06
C PRO A 683 -26.05 -43.83 21.96
N TYR A 684 -25.01 -44.21 21.19
CA TYR A 684 -23.68 -43.58 21.31
C TYR A 684 -22.95 -43.32 19.99
N GLY A 685 -22.09 -42.30 19.98
CA GLY A 685 -21.09 -42.09 18.92
C GLY A 685 -21.75 -41.70 17.60
N GLY A 686 -22.52 -40.62 17.58
CA GLY A 686 -23.11 -40.07 16.36
C GLY A 686 -22.06 -39.77 15.31
N GLY A 687 -20.97 -39.09 15.69
CA GLY A 687 -19.82 -38.85 14.81
C GLY A 687 -18.92 -40.08 14.74
N LEU A 688 -18.30 -40.42 15.86
CA LEU A 688 -17.26 -41.44 15.99
C LEU A 688 -17.51 -42.36 17.20
N GLN A 689 -17.63 -43.67 16.96
CA GLN A 689 -17.62 -44.72 17.97
C GLN A 689 -16.30 -45.50 17.93
N VAL A 690 -15.65 -45.73 19.08
CA VAL A 690 -14.35 -46.42 19.13
C VAL A 690 -14.28 -47.55 20.16
N TYR A 691 -14.12 -48.76 19.66
CA TYR A 691 -13.70 -49.95 20.40
C TYR A 691 -12.24 -50.34 20.11
N GLY A 692 -11.75 -50.01 18.91
CA GLY A 692 -10.37 -50.16 18.46
C GLY A 692 -9.43 -49.03 18.88
N SER A 693 -8.48 -48.69 18.00
CA SER A 693 -7.63 -47.50 18.14
C SER A 693 -7.83 -46.53 16.99
N VAL A 694 -8.11 -45.27 17.30
CA VAL A 694 -8.25 -44.18 16.33
C VAL A 694 -7.26 -43.06 16.65
N THR A 695 -6.61 -42.52 15.61
CA THR A 695 -5.84 -41.28 15.71
C THR A 695 -6.57 -40.18 14.94
N LEU A 696 -6.81 -39.04 15.57
CA LEU A 696 -7.38 -37.84 14.95
C LEU A 696 -6.28 -36.78 14.83
N ASN A 697 -5.99 -36.33 13.62
CA ASN A 697 -5.04 -35.25 13.34
C ASN A 697 -5.77 -34.13 12.60
N ASN A 698 -5.65 -32.87 13.04
CA ASN A 698 -6.24 -31.71 12.33
C ASN A 698 -7.70 -31.93 11.90
N SER A 699 -8.51 -32.64 12.69
CA SER A 699 -9.82 -33.14 12.25
C SER A 699 -10.95 -32.57 13.12
N ILE A 700 -12.14 -32.47 12.52
CA ILE A 700 -13.36 -32.02 13.20
C ILE A 700 -14.29 -33.20 13.43
N VAL A 701 -14.79 -33.36 14.66
CA VAL A 701 -15.91 -34.24 15.00
C VAL A 701 -16.96 -33.41 15.74
N ALA A 702 -18.11 -33.17 15.10
CA ALA A 702 -19.03 -32.11 15.53
C ALA A 702 -20.49 -32.35 15.14
N ASN A 703 -21.41 -31.56 15.72
CA ASN A 703 -22.84 -31.47 15.41
C ASN A 703 -23.55 -32.83 15.29
N SER A 704 -23.13 -33.85 16.03
CA SER A 704 -23.62 -35.22 15.86
C SER A 704 -24.62 -35.65 16.94
N THR A 705 -25.72 -36.27 16.51
CA THR A 705 -26.77 -36.76 17.43
C THR A 705 -26.35 -38.11 18.04
N GLY A 706 -26.41 -38.25 19.36
CA GLY A 706 -25.83 -39.40 20.08
C GLY A 706 -24.41 -39.16 20.60
N GLY A 707 -23.93 -37.91 20.49
CA GLY A 707 -22.62 -37.47 20.94
C GLY A 707 -21.58 -37.53 19.82
N ASP A 708 -20.73 -36.51 19.71
CA ASP A 708 -19.70 -36.44 18.67
C ASP A 708 -18.73 -37.62 18.70
N CYS A 709 -18.22 -37.96 19.88
CA CYS A 709 -17.17 -38.95 20.05
C CYS A 709 -17.38 -39.81 21.31
N ASN A 710 -17.38 -41.13 21.14
CA ASN A 710 -17.54 -42.09 22.23
C ASN A 710 -16.49 -43.21 22.17
N ARG A 711 -15.97 -43.60 23.34
CA ARG A 711 -15.10 -44.77 23.51
C ARG A 711 -15.83 -45.89 24.23
N GLY A 712 -16.15 -46.95 23.50
CA GLY A 712 -16.65 -48.22 24.02
C GLY A 712 -15.59 -49.10 24.69
N GLY A 713 -14.46 -48.52 25.10
CA GLY A 713 -13.31 -49.23 25.68
C GLY A 713 -12.00 -49.09 24.89
N GLY A 714 -12.07 -48.60 23.65
CA GLY A 714 -10.90 -48.40 22.79
C GLY A 714 -10.00 -47.21 23.17
N THR A 715 -9.17 -46.74 22.23
CA THR A 715 -8.30 -45.56 22.37
C THR A 715 -8.53 -44.53 21.27
N VAL A 716 -8.55 -43.25 21.66
CA VAL A 716 -8.59 -42.10 20.74
C VAL A 716 -7.41 -41.20 21.07
N ASP A 717 -6.44 -41.11 20.18
CA ASP A 717 -5.32 -40.16 20.27
C ASP A 717 -5.62 -38.98 19.34
N ALA A 718 -6.00 -37.84 19.91
CA ALA A 718 -6.36 -36.66 19.13
C ALA A 718 -5.27 -35.58 19.27
N ARG A 719 -4.83 -35.03 18.13
CA ARG A 719 -3.81 -34.00 18.03
C ARG A 719 -4.33 -32.88 17.14
N ASN A 720 -4.22 -31.65 17.65
CA ASN A 720 -4.72 -30.42 17.03
C ASN A 720 -6.09 -30.63 16.36
N SER A 721 -7.03 -31.28 17.05
CA SER A 721 -8.35 -31.65 16.52
C SER A 721 -9.48 -31.05 17.36
N LEU A 722 -10.63 -30.82 16.74
CA LEU A 722 -11.81 -30.23 17.37
C LEU A 722 -12.86 -31.31 17.62
N ILE A 723 -13.32 -31.44 18.86
CA ILE A 723 -14.43 -32.31 19.24
C ILE A 723 -15.43 -31.45 20.04
N GLN A 724 -16.58 -31.16 19.45
CA GLN A 724 -17.49 -30.10 19.93
C GLN A 724 -18.05 -30.39 21.32
N ASP A 725 -18.61 -31.59 21.55
CA ASP A 725 -19.14 -32.05 22.85
C ASP A 725 -18.10 -32.20 23.95
N GLY A 726 -16.81 -32.19 23.62
CA GLY A 726 -15.70 -32.18 24.57
C GLY A 726 -14.74 -33.36 24.49
N LEU A 727 -13.57 -33.19 25.12
CA LEU A 727 -12.42 -34.09 24.99
C LEU A 727 -12.44 -35.29 25.95
N THR A 728 -13.60 -35.63 26.51
CA THR A 728 -13.76 -36.79 27.42
C THR A 728 -13.53 -38.12 26.72
N CYS A 729 -13.67 -38.16 25.38
CA CYS A 729 -13.30 -39.32 24.59
C CYS A 729 -11.80 -39.39 24.28
N VAL A 730 -10.96 -38.40 24.58
CA VAL A 730 -9.54 -38.43 24.17
C VAL A 730 -8.65 -39.03 25.25
N ASN A 731 -7.62 -39.79 24.85
CA ASN A 731 -6.58 -40.30 25.73
C ASN A 731 -5.45 -39.28 25.91
N GLY A 732 -4.95 -39.11 27.15
CA GLY A 732 -3.69 -38.41 27.40
C GLY A 732 -3.82 -36.91 27.62
N THR A 733 -2.82 -36.16 27.17
CA THR A 733 -2.70 -34.71 27.38
C THR A 733 -3.30 -33.92 26.22
N ASN A 734 -4.41 -33.25 26.48
CA ASN A 734 -5.28 -32.66 25.47
C ASN A 734 -4.99 -31.17 25.16
N SER A 735 -3.75 -30.69 25.34
CA SER A 735 -3.43 -29.25 25.34
C SER A 735 -3.68 -28.52 24.02
N ASN A 736 -3.63 -29.23 22.90
CA ASN A 736 -3.69 -28.63 21.56
C ASN A 736 -5.06 -28.82 20.88
N ASN A 737 -5.93 -29.64 21.45
CA ASN A 737 -7.26 -29.92 20.91
C ASN A 737 -8.26 -28.82 21.29
N LYS A 738 -9.33 -28.67 20.50
CA LYS A 738 -10.37 -27.65 20.70
C LYS A 738 -11.73 -28.28 20.99
N THR A 739 -12.63 -27.47 21.55
CA THR A 739 -14.03 -27.81 21.84
C THR A 739 -14.93 -26.61 21.53
N GLY A 740 -16.25 -26.84 21.46
CA GLY A 740 -17.21 -25.82 21.03
C GLY A 740 -17.59 -25.95 19.56
N ASP A 741 -18.53 -25.12 19.12
CA ASP A 741 -19.08 -25.17 17.76
C ASP A 741 -18.01 -24.78 16.70
N PRO A 742 -17.71 -25.63 15.70
CA PRO A 742 -16.79 -25.29 14.63
C PRO A 742 -17.34 -24.29 13.60
N LEU A 743 -18.59 -23.81 13.73
CA LEU A 743 -19.24 -22.87 12.83
C LEU A 743 -19.17 -23.32 11.36
N LEU A 744 -19.45 -24.59 11.10
CA LEU A 744 -19.45 -25.14 9.74
C LEU A 744 -20.68 -24.68 8.95
N SER A 745 -20.48 -24.37 7.67
CA SER A 745 -21.54 -24.25 6.68
C SER A 745 -22.20 -25.61 6.38
N ALA A 746 -23.34 -25.59 5.68
CA ALA A 746 -23.97 -26.81 5.19
C ALA A 746 -23.10 -27.52 4.16
N LEU A 747 -23.27 -28.85 3.99
CA LEU A 747 -22.61 -29.60 2.93
C LEU A 747 -23.00 -29.00 1.56
N ALA A 748 -22.01 -28.54 0.81
CA ALA A 748 -22.19 -27.84 -0.46
C ALA A 748 -21.08 -28.19 -1.46
N ASP A 749 -21.33 -27.88 -2.74
CA ASP A 749 -20.26 -27.78 -3.72
C ASP A 749 -19.51 -26.46 -3.50
N ASN A 750 -18.24 -26.55 -3.12
CA ASN A 750 -17.35 -25.41 -2.91
C ASN A 750 -16.18 -25.40 -3.92
N GLY A 751 -16.37 -25.99 -5.11
CA GLY A 751 -15.43 -25.92 -6.24
C GLY A 751 -14.46 -27.10 -6.39
N GLY A 752 -14.71 -28.22 -5.71
CA GLY A 752 -13.88 -29.44 -5.76
C GLY A 752 -14.56 -30.64 -6.42
N PRO A 753 -13.90 -31.81 -6.50
CA PRO A 753 -14.50 -33.02 -7.06
C PRO A 753 -15.62 -33.61 -6.19
N THR A 754 -15.64 -33.28 -4.90
CA THR A 754 -16.64 -33.73 -3.94
C THR A 754 -17.14 -32.59 -3.05
N GLN A 755 -18.34 -32.75 -2.50
CA GLN A 755 -18.95 -31.73 -1.64
C GLN A 755 -18.25 -31.63 -0.28
N THR A 756 -18.07 -30.41 0.23
CA THR A 756 -17.35 -30.12 1.48
C THR A 756 -18.19 -29.24 2.41
N MET A 757 -17.72 -29.07 3.65
CA MET A 757 -18.29 -28.15 4.64
C MET A 757 -17.23 -27.10 5.01
N ALA A 758 -17.38 -25.88 4.50
CA ALA A 758 -16.46 -24.79 4.80
C ALA A 758 -16.70 -24.24 6.22
N PRO A 759 -15.65 -24.00 7.03
CA PRO A 759 -15.75 -23.16 8.22
C PRO A 759 -16.26 -21.75 7.89
N GLN A 760 -16.93 -21.10 8.85
CA GLN A 760 -17.32 -19.70 8.75
C GLN A 760 -16.30 -18.80 9.46
N ALA A 761 -16.30 -17.51 9.11
CA ALA A 761 -15.41 -16.52 9.72
C ALA A 761 -15.57 -16.48 11.26
N GLY A 762 -14.45 -16.60 11.97
CA GLY A 762 -14.43 -16.69 13.44
C GLY A 762 -14.60 -18.11 14.00
N SER A 763 -14.58 -19.13 13.15
CA SER A 763 -14.54 -20.53 13.59
C SER A 763 -13.32 -20.83 14.48
N PRO A 764 -13.46 -21.63 15.56
CA PRO A 764 -12.32 -22.13 16.33
C PRO A 764 -11.48 -23.18 15.60
N ALA A 765 -11.86 -23.57 14.37
CA ALA A 765 -11.13 -24.51 13.53
C ALA A 765 -10.06 -23.84 12.64
N THR A 766 -10.20 -22.54 12.35
CA THR A 766 -9.31 -21.83 11.41
C THR A 766 -7.95 -21.49 12.03
N ASP A 767 -6.87 -21.62 11.27
CA ASP A 767 -5.48 -21.37 11.68
C ASP A 767 -5.05 -22.13 12.95
N ALA A 768 -5.65 -23.29 13.23
CA ALA A 768 -5.59 -23.96 14.53
C ALA A 768 -5.11 -25.43 14.50
N GLY A 769 -4.78 -25.96 13.33
CA GLY A 769 -4.17 -27.28 13.14
C GLY A 769 -2.66 -27.31 13.43
N ASP A 770 -1.99 -28.33 12.92
CA ASP A 770 -0.52 -28.49 12.92
C ASP A 770 -0.06 -28.92 11.53
N ASN A 771 0.76 -28.08 10.87
CA ASN A 771 1.24 -28.33 9.51
C ASN A 771 2.04 -29.63 9.39
N SER A 772 2.73 -30.07 10.45
CA SER A 772 3.49 -31.33 10.46
C SER A 772 2.61 -32.57 10.49
N LEU A 773 1.33 -32.41 10.83
CA LEU A 773 0.31 -33.46 10.81
C LEU A 773 -0.58 -33.39 9.55
N ALA A 774 -0.41 -32.37 8.70
CA ALA A 774 -1.15 -32.21 7.46
C ALA A 774 -0.50 -33.03 6.33
N VAL A 775 -0.55 -34.35 6.46
CA VAL A 775 0.15 -35.30 5.58
C VAL A 775 -0.77 -36.35 4.96
N ASP A 776 -0.32 -36.94 3.85
CA ASP A 776 -0.96 -38.09 3.20
C ASP A 776 -0.64 -39.42 3.90
N GLU A 777 -1.06 -40.54 3.30
CA GLU A 777 -0.83 -41.90 3.82
C GLU A 777 0.65 -42.29 3.91
N ASP A 778 1.50 -41.72 3.04
CA ASP A 778 2.95 -41.93 2.98
C ASP A 778 3.72 -40.91 3.86
N SER A 779 3.00 -40.05 4.59
CA SER A 779 3.51 -38.94 5.42
C SER A 779 4.14 -37.77 4.64
N ASN A 780 3.82 -37.60 3.36
CA ASN A 780 4.18 -36.40 2.60
C ASN A 780 3.29 -35.21 2.98
N PRO A 781 3.80 -33.97 3.05
CA PRO A 781 2.96 -32.78 3.24
C PRO A 781 1.90 -32.64 2.16
N LEU A 782 0.64 -32.50 2.57
CA LEU A 782 -0.47 -32.28 1.65
C LEU A 782 -0.36 -30.90 1.01
N THR A 783 -0.45 -30.87 -0.31
CA THR A 783 -0.42 -29.62 -1.10
C THR A 783 -1.81 -28.98 -1.21
N THR A 784 -2.89 -29.77 -1.17
CA THR A 784 -4.27 -29.29 -1.31
C THR A 784 -5.20 -29.78 -0.19
N ASP A 785 -6.33 -29.09 0.01
CA ASP A 785 -7.43 -29.60 0.83
C ASP A 785 -8.34 -30.57 0.04
N GLN A 786 -9.52 -30.93 0.58
CA GLN A 786 -10.46 -31.83 -0.09
C GLN A 786 -10.93 -31.35 -1.47
N ARG A 787 -10.86 -30.04 -1.77
CA ARG A 787 -11.25 -29.52 -3.08
C ARG A 787 -10.22 -29.82 -4.17
N GLY A 788 -9.01 -30.26 -3.80
CA GLY A 788 -7.97 -30.65 -4.75
C GLY A 788 -7.30 -29.46 -5.43
N SER A 789 -6.93 -29.65 -6.70
CA SER A 789 -6.10 -28.69 -7.45
C SER A 789 -6.71 -27.28 -7.48
N GLY A 790 -5.89 -26.27 -7.19
CA GLY A 790 -6.30 -24.87 -7.04
C GLY A 790 -6.61 -24.43 -5.60
N TYR A 791 -6.76 -25.38 -4.66
CA TYR A 791 -7.10 -25.10 -3.26
C TYR A 791 -5.99 -25.61 -2.33
N ALA A 792 -5.02 -24.75 -2.04
CA ALA A 792 -3.88 -25.09 -1.21
C ALA A 792 -4.31 -25.57 0.19
N ARG A 793 -3.62 -26.57 0.75
CA ARG A 793 -3.91 -27.09 2.11
C ARG A 793 -3.52 -26.14 3.23
N ILE A 794 -2.63 -25.20 2.93
CA ILE A 794 -2.01 -24.27 3.89
C ILE A 794 -1.99 -22.91 3.20
N ILE A 795 -3.00 -22.07 3.48
CA ILE A 795 -3.17 -20.74 2.86
C ILE A 795 -2.57 -19.64 3.74
N ASN A 796 -2.70 -19.82 5.05
CA ASN A 796 -2.07 -19.02 6.11
C ASN A 796 -0.85 -19.78 6.67
N PRO A 797 -0.03 -19.23 7.59
CA PRO A 797 1.11 -19.97 8.15
C PRO A 797 0.71 -21.23 8.95
N THR A 798 -0.56 -21.48 9.23
CA THR A 798 -1.06 -22.66 9.95
C THR A 798 -2.28 -23.24 9.23
N VAL A 799 -2.30 -24.55 9.09
CA VAL A 799 -3.40 -25.33 8.49
C VAL A 799 -4.67 -25.28 9.35
N ASP A 800 -5.84 -25.29 8.72
CA ASP A 800 -7.13 -25.44 9.40
C ASP A 800 -7.36 -26.86 9.93
N MET A 801 -8.23 -26.98 10.93
CA MET A 801 -8.84 -28.26 11.28
C MET A 801 -10.00 -28.60 10.33
N GLY A 802 -10.07 -29.85 9.88
CA GLY A 802 -11.11 -30.39 9.01
C GLY A 802 -10.65 -30.55 7.56
N ALA A 803 -11.59 -30.94 6.70
CA ALA A 803 -11.34 -31.25 5.28
C ALA A 803 -11.17 -30.02 4.36
N TYR A 804 -11.41 -28.82 4.88
CA TYR A 804 -11.47 -27.58 4.11
C TYR A 804 -10.55 -26.53 4.74
N GLU A 805 -9.74 -25.86 3.92
CA GLU A 805 -8.88 -24.74 4.28
C GLU A 805 -9.61 -23.40 4.01
N PHE A 806 -9.88 -22.65 5.08
CA PHE A 806 -10.67 -21.43 5.01
C PHE A 806 -9.99 -20.35 4.17
N SER A 807 -10.81 -19.72 3.34
CA SER A 807 -10.40 -18.77 2.32
C SER A 807 -11.50 -17.71 2.20
N ALA A 808 -11.10 -16.44 2.11
CA ALA A 808 -12.00 -15.30 2.08
C ALA A 808 -11.50 -14.26 1.08
N ALA A 809 -12.40 -13.85 0.17
CA ALA A 809 -12.14 -12.75 -0.76
C ALA A 809 -11.75 -11.46 0.00
N PRO A 810 -10.92 -10.60 -0.60
CA PRO A 810 -10.39 -9.43 0.07
C PRO A 810 -11.47 -8.35 0.27
N GLY A 811 -11.22 -7.42 1.19
CA GLY A 811 -12.13 -6.32 1.51
C GLY A 811 -11.41 -5.17 2.21
N VAL A 812 -11.42 -3.96 1.64
CA VAL A 812 -10.82 -2.77 2.26
C VAL A 812 -11.72 -2.26 3.39
N THR A 813 -11.17 -2.11 4.59
CA THR A 813 -11.91 -1.75 5.82
C THR A 813 -11.47 -0.41 6.45
N SER A 814 -10.37 0.19 5.98
CA SER A 814 -9.99 1.56 6.32
C SER A 814 -10.98 2.60 5.78
N ALA A 815 -10.95 3.81 6.37
CA ALA A 815 -11.69 4.95 5.86
C ALA A 815 -11.28 5.32 4.42
N ASP A 816 -12.20 5.92 3.66
CA ASP A 816 -12.08 6.30 2.25
C ASP A 816 -11.49 7.70 2.03
N GLN A 817 -10.97 8.35 3.08
CA GLN A 817 -10.33 9.67 2.97
C GLN A 817 -9.30 9.94 4.06
N ALA A 818 -8.30 10.76 3.72
CA ALA A 818 -7.33 11.32 4.66
C ALA A 818 -7.02 12.80 4.34
N THR A 819 -6.41 13.50 5.28
CA THR A 819 -6.01 14.91 5.11
C THR A 819 -4.62 15.15 5.67
N PHE A 820 -3.69 15.56 4.80
CA PHE A 820 -2.35 16.02 5.17
C PHE A 820 -2.26 17.55 5.03
N THR A 821 -1.22 18.14 5.62
CA THR A 821 -0.94 19.59 5.50
C THR A 821 0.42 19.77 4.82
N LEU A 822 0.51 20.70 3.88
CA LEU A 822 1.74 21.01 3.15
C LEU A 822 2.93 21.20 4.10
N GLY A 823 4.07 20.57 3.78
CA GLY A 823 5.31 20.72 4.56
C GLY A 823 5.36 19.97 5.90
N ASN A 824 4.26 19.36 6.35
CA ASN A 824 4.22 18.48 7.52
C ASN A 824 4.19 17.01 7.09
N SER A 825 4.85 16.14 7.86
CA SER A 825 4.76 14.69 7.66
C SER A 825 3.38 14.17 8.02
N GLY A 826 2.68 13.57 7.05
CA GLY A 826 1.44 12.83 7.25
C GLY A 826 1.65 11.32 7.19
N SER A 827 0.75 10.57 7.80
CA SER A 827 0.64 9.12 7.65
C SER A 827 -0.82 8.69 7.79
N PHE A 828 -1.22 7.69 7.00
CA PHE A 828 -2.52 7.03 7.06
C PHE A 828 -2.32 5.54 6.77
N THR A 829 -2.92 4.68 7.60
CA THR A 829 -2.88 3.22 7.42
C THR A 829 -4.14 2.76 6.70
N VAL A 830 -3.94 2.19 5.51
CA VAL A 830 -4.94 1.39 4.80
C VAL A 830 -4.96 -0.01 5.41
N THR A 831 -6.14 -0.60 5.53
CA THR A 831 -6.33 -1.93 6.11
C THR A 831 -7.32 -2.70 5.26
N ALA A 832 -7.02 -3.97 5.00
CA ALA A 832 -7.92 -4.91 4.34
C ALA A 832 -8.02 -6.22 5.11
N THR A 833 -9.18 -6.85 5.00
CA THR A 833 -9.43 -8.25 5.41
C THR A 833 -9.35 -9.16 4.19
N GLY A 834 -9.02 -10.43 4.38
CA GLY A 834 -9.00 -11.46 3.34
C GLY A 834 -8.08 -12.60 3.77
N ILE A 835 -8.32 -13.81 3.25
CA ILE A 835 -7.48 -15.00 3.48
C ILE A 835 -7.31 -15.71 2.13
N PRO A 836 -6.09 -15.80 1.55
CA PRO A 836 -4.82 -15.37 2.12
C PRO A 836 -4.72 -13.85 2.32
N THR A 837 -3.71 -13.41 3.07
CA THR A 837 -3.42 -11.98 3.34
C THR A 837 -3.42 -11.16 2.05
N PRO A 838 -4.26 -10.11 1.92
CA PRO A 838 -4.29 -9.30 0.70
C PRO A 838 -3.03 -8.49 0.48
N ALA A 839 -2.49 -8.55 -0.73
CA ALA A 839 -1.57 -7.54 -1.24
C ALA A 839 -2.36 -6.26 -1.53
N LEU A 840 -1.78 -5.12 -1.20
CA LEU A 840 -2.40 -3.81 -1.31
C LEU A 840 -1.68 -2.95 -2.34
N SER A 841 -2.46 -2.26 -3.18
CA SER A 841 -1.95 -1.39 -4.23
C SER A 841 -2.76 -0.10 -4.35
N GLU A 842 -2.13 0.91 -4.94
CA GLU A 842 -2.70 2.23 -5.19
C GLU A 842 -2.61 2.52 -6.69
N THR A 843 -3.65 3.13 -7.24
CA THR A 843 -3.66 3.64 -8.62
C THR A 843 -4.22 5.05 -8.66
N GLY A 844 -3.45 5.97 -9.23
CA GLY A 844 -3.75 7.39 -9.19
C GLY A 844 -2.48 8.23 -9.27
N ASN A 845 -2.61 9.52 -8.96
CA ASN A 845 -1.47 10.41 -8.78
C ASN A 845 -1.40 10.79 -7.29
N LEU A 846 -0.31 10.45 -6.62
CA LEU A 846 -0.05 10.95 -5.26
C LEU A 846 0.57 12.36 -5.29
N PRO A 847 0.34 13.20 -4.26
CA PRO A 847 1.06 14.44 -4.08
C PRO A 847 2.56 14.17 -3.92
N GLY A 848 3.40 14.89 -4.66
CA GLY A 848 4.85 14.72 -4.59
C GLY A 848 5.38 14.82 -3.17
N GLY A 849 6.17 13.83 -2.74
CA GLY A 849 6.66 13.69 -1.37
C GLY A 849 5.78 12.82 -0.45
N VAL A 850 4.65 12.31 -0.94
CA VAL A 850 3.87 11.23 -0.33
C VAL A 850 4.05 9.95 -1.16
N THR A 851 4.16 8.82 -0.47
CA THR A 851 4.32 7.48 -1.04
C THR A 851 3.32 6.51 -0.43
N PHE A 852 2.86 5.56 -1.22
CA PHE A 852 2.15 4.37 -0.77
C PHE A 852 3.13 3.20 -0.65
N SER A 853 3.09 2.46 0.46
CA SER A 853 3.86 1.23 0.66
C SER A 853 2.94 0.15 1.20
N ASP A 854 2.85 -0.98 0.50
CA ASP A 854 2.30 -2.21 1.09
C ASP A 854 3.23 -2.66 2.23
N ASN A 855 2.65 -3.13 3.34
CA ASN A 855 3.40 -3.71 4.46
C ASN A 855 3.42 -5.26 4.37
N GLY A 856 2.62 -5.87 3.49
CA GLY A 856 2.56 -7.32 3.27
C GLY A 856 1.79 -8.11 4.33
N ASP A 857 1.12 -7.43 5.26
CA ASP A 857 0.37 -7.99 6.39
C ASP A 857 -1.15 -7.71 6.30
N GLY A 858 -1.64 -7.33 5.12
CA GLY A 858 -3.01 -6.84 4.93
C GLY A 858 -3.19 -5.37 5.29
N THR A 859 -2.12 -4.67 5.63
CA THR A 859 -2.09 -3.21 5.79
C THR A 859 -1.11 -2.55 4.82
N ALA A 860 -1.36 -1.28 4.50
CA ALA A 860 -0.47 -0.47 3.71
C ALA A 860 -0.40 0.94 4.29
N THR A 861 0.72 1.63 4.07
CA THR A 861 1.01 2.94 4.66
C THR A 861 1.09 4.00 3.56
N LEU A 862 0.13 4.93 3.55
CA LEU A 862 0.19 6.16 2.78
C LEU A 862 0.87 7.22 3.65
N SER A 863 2.10 7.61 3.36
CA SER A 863 2.87 8.51 4.23
C SER A 863 3.88 9.39 3.50
N GLY A 864 4.32 10.46 4.15
CA GLY A 864 5.35 11.37 3.65
C GLY A 864 5.02 12.83 3.91
N THR A 865 5.78 13.73 3.31
CA THR A 865 5.65 15.19 3.49
C THR A 865 5.27 15.83 2.16
N PRO A 866 4.04 16.36 1.98
CA PRO A 866 3.63 16.96 0.72
C PRO A 866 4.51 18.16 0.33
N SER A 867 5.00 18.15 -0.90
CA SER A 867 5.93 19.14 -1.47
C SER A 867 5.23 20.41 -1.94
N SER A 868 5.95 21.52 -2.06
CA SER A 868 5.39 22.77 -2.60
C SER A 868 4.73 22.57 -3.96
N GLY A 869 3.53 23.12 -4.16
CA GLY A 869 2.73 22.96 -5.38
C GLY A 869 1.77 21.76 -5.37
N THR A 870 1.69 21.02 -4.25
CA THR A 870 0.82 19.82 -4.12
C THR A 870 -0.45 20.04 -3.30
N VAL A 871 -0.85 21.29 -3.03
CA VAL A 871 -2.13 21.57 -2.37
C VAL A 871 -3.29 21.23 -3.32
N GLY A 872 -4.25 20.44 -2.84
CA GLY A 872 -5.38 19.98 -3.65
C GLY A 872 -5.99 18.68 -3.15
N THR A 873 -6.87 18.09 -3.96
CA THR A 873 -7.47 16.78 -3.75
C THR A 873 -6.93 15.78 -4.76
N TYR A 874 -6.58 14.59 -4.26
CA TYR A 874 -6.02 13.49 -5.02
C TYR A 874 -6.96 12.29 -4.90
N PRO A 875 -7.86 12.09 -5.89
CA PRO A 875 -8.63 10.86 -5.99
C PRO A 875 -7.69 9.74 -6.46
N ILE A 876 -7.63 8.67 -5.66
CA ILE A 876 -6.88 7.46 -5.94
C ILE A 876 -7.79 6.24 -5.73
N THR A 877 -7.45 5.11 -6.33
CA THR A 877 -8.15 3.84 -6.08
C THR A 877 -7.20 2.89 -5.34
N LEU A 878 -7.60 2.54 -4.12
CA LEU A 878 -6.95 1.49 -3.33
C LEU A 878 -7.52 0.14 -3.77
N SER A 879 -6.66 -0.83 -4.05
CA SER A 879 -7.06 -2.19 -4.43
C SER A 879 -6.41 -3.21 -3.50
N ALA A 880 -7.20 -4.17 -3.02
CA ALA A 880 -6.75 -5.30 -2.22
C ALA A 880 -7.03 -6.59 -2.99
N THR A 881 -5.98 -7.39 -3.21
CA THR A 881 -6.02 -8.60 -4.03
C THR A 881 -5.34 -9.75 -3.30
N ASN A 882 -5.96 -10.92 -3.23
CA ASN A 882 -5.36 -12.13 -2.64
C ASN A 882 -5.50 -13.39 -3.54
N GLY A 883 -5.82 -13.19 -4.82
CA GLY A 883 -6.07 -14.28 -5.78
C GLY A 883 -7.49 -14.85 -5.73
N LEU A 884 -8.31 -14.53 -4.72
CA LEU A 884 -9.72 -14.89 -4.66
C LEU A 884 -10.59 -13.75 -5.19
N SER A 885 -11.51 -14.08 -6.11
CA SER A 885 -12.46 -13.12 -6.66
C SER A 885 -13.69 -12.94 -5.75
N PRO A 886 -14.30 -11.74 -5.69
CA PRO A 886 -13.84 -10.50 -6.34
C PRO A 886 -12.72 -9.80 -5.56
N ASP A 887 -11.76 -9.21 -6.28
CA ASP A 887 -10.83 -8.25 -5.68
C ASP A 887 -11.61 -7.05 -5.11
N ALA A 888 -11.11 -6.46 -4.02
CA ALA A 888 -11.74 -5.31 -3.40
C ALA A 888 -11.11 -4.01 -3.86
N THR A 889 -11.93 -3.05 -4.26
CA THR A 889 -11.51 -1.70 -4.63
C THR A 889 -12.23 -0.65 -3.80
N GLN A 890 -11.51 0.36 -3.33
CA GLN A 890 -12.05 1.52 -2.63
C GLN A 890 -11.58 2.80 -3.34
N ASN A 891 -12.53 3.65 -3.72
CA ASN A 891 -12.21 5.01 -4.13
C ASN A 891 -11.81 5.81 -2.89
N PHE A 892 -10.61 6.37 -2.88
CA PHE A 892 -10.03 7.06 -1.75
C PHE A 892 -9.68 8.52 -2.11
N THR A 893 -9.90 9.45 -1.19
CA THR A 893 -9.57 10.88 -1.39
C THR A 893 -8.52 11.35 -0.40
N LEU A 894 -7.28 11.57 -0.87
CA LEU A 894 -6.27 12.29 -0.09
C LEU A 894 -6.41 13.80 -0.34
N THR A 895 -6.62 14.58 0.71
CA THR A 895 -6.61 16.06 0.64
C THR A 895 -5.30 16.60 1.20
N VAL A 896 -4.64 17.50 0.47
CA VAL A 896 -3.49 18.27 0.97
C VAL A 896 -3.92 19.71 1.20
N ASN A 897 -4.01 20.09 2.47
CA ASN A 897 -4.34 21.45 2.90
C ASN A 897 -3.14 22.40 2.80
N GLN A 898 -3.44 23.69 2.62
CA GLN A 898 -2.45 24.76 2.74
C GLN A 898 -1.84 24.81 4.14
N SER A 899 -0.56 25.18 4.22
CA SER A 899 0.12 25.43 5.49
C SER A 899 -0.10 26.88 5.96
N SER A 900 0.13 27.14 7.25
CA SER A 900 0.33 28.50 7.74
C SER A 900 1.64 29.08 7.19
N GLN A 901 1.65 30.39 6.89
CA GLN A 901 2.89 31.11 6.61
C GLN A 901 3.71 31.29 7.90
N ALA A 902 5.03 31.39 7.77
CA ALA A 902 5.89 31.90 8.84
C ALA A 902 5.41 33.29 9.31
N THR A 903 5.70 33.62 10.57
CA THR A 903 5.30 34.88 11.19
C THR A 903 5.62 36.09 10.31
N LEU A 904 4.60 36.89 10.01
CA LEU A 904 4.77 38.19 9.38
C LEU A 904 5.03 39.24 10.46
N THR A 905 5.91 40.19 10.18
CA THR A 905 6.11 41.40 10.97
C THR A 905 5.87 42.62 10.09
N ALA A 906 5.32 43.68 10.66
CA ALA A 906 5.13 44.97 10.00
C ALA A 906 5.94 46.03 10.75
N ASP A 907 6.52 46.98 10.01
CA ASP A 907 7.29 48.09 10.56
C ASP A 907 6.99 49.38 9.78
N ALA A 908 7.21 50.53 10.42
CA ALA A 908 6.95 51.84 9.88
C ALA A 908 8.12 52.78 10.20
N SER A 909 8.77 53.31 9.15
CA SER A 909 9.95 54.16 9.30
C SER A 909 9.70 55.57 8.72
N PRO A 910 9.70 56.62 9.56
CA PRO A 910 9.68 56.59 11.03
C PRO A 910 8.29 56.22 11.60
N SER A 911 8.24 55.65 12.80
CA SER A 911 6.99 55.28 13.50
C SER A 911 6.31 56.46 14.21
N SER A 912 6.92 57.64 14.17
CA SER A 912 6.33 58.92 14.56
C SER A 912 6.61 59.95 13.46
N ILE A 913 5.58 60.67 13.04
CA ILE A 913 5.60 61.71 12.00
C ILE A 913 4.76 62.91 12.45
N HIS A 914 4.95 64.10 11.88
CA HIS A 914 4.05 65.23 12.09
C HIS A 914 2.90 65.23 11.09
N TYR A 915 1.85 66.00 11.39
CA TYR A 915 0.78 66.29 10.43
C TYR A 915 1.33 66.81 9.09
N GLY A 916 0.96 66.15 7.98
CA GLY A 916 1.44 66.44 6.63
C GLY A 916 2.72 65.70 6.20
N GLU A 917 3.41 65.01 7.11
CA GLU A 917 4.58 64.18 6.79
C GLU A 917 4.18 62.74 6.39
N THR A 918 5.16 61.96 5.94
CA THR A 918 4.94 60.57 5.48
C THR A 918 5.87 59.57 6.16
N SER A 919 5.35 58.36 6.41
CA SER A 919 6.12 57.20 6.88
C SER A 919 6.14 56.11 5.81
N THR A 920 7.23 55.35 5.74
CA THR A 920 7.34 54.18 4.83
C THR A 920 7.04 52.91 5.61
N LEU A 921 6.03 52.18 5.15
CA LEU A 921 5.64 50.88 5.69
C LEU A 921 6.50 49.77 5.06
N SER A 922 6.87 48.78 5.86
CA SER A 922 7.58 47.60 5.39
C SER A 922 7.11 46.34 6.12
N THR A 923 7.50 45.17 5.62
CA THR A 923 7.23 43.88 6.26
C THR A 923 8.42 42.96 6.14
N SER A 924 8.63 42.09 7.13
CA SER A 924 9.56 40.97 7.04
C SER A 924 8.90 39.66 7.51
N GLY A 925 9.37 38.52 7.00
CA GLY A 925 8.75 37.22 7.24
C GLY A 925 7.61 36.87 6.27
N GLY A 926 6.84 35.85 6.60
CA GLY A 926 5.89 35.20 5.68
C GLY A 926 6.57 34.24 4.68
N SER A 927 5.93 33.11 4.40
CA SER A 927 6.48 32.04 3.53
C SER A 927 5.95 32.06 2.09
N GLY A 928 4.81 32.73 1.84
CA GLY A 928 4.13 32.68 0.55
C GLY A 928 4.68 33.67 -0.49
N SER A 929 4.34 33.42 -1.74
CA SER A 929 4.47 34.34 -2.88
C SER A 929 3.39 35.44 -2.91
N GLY A 930 2.34 35.30 -2.08
CA GLY A 930 1.23 36.25 -2.00
C GLY A 930 1.68 37.70 -1.74
N ALA A 931 1.01 38.62 -2.44
CA ALA A 931 1.30 40.05 -2.40
C ALA A 931 1.08 40.63 -0.99
N VAL A 932 1.86 41.65 -0.64
CA VAL A 932 1.68 42.43 0.59
C VAL A 932 0.82 43.64 0.31
N THR A 933 -0.22 43.83 1.12
CA THR A 933 -1.13 44.99 1.07
C THR A 933 -1.23 45.62 2.46
N TYR A 934 -1.34 46.94 2.51
CA TYR A 934 -1.46 47.70 3.76
C TYR A 934 -2.83 48.38 3.83
N ALA A 935 -3.47 48.32 5.00
CA ALA A 935 -4.74 49.00 5.27
C ALA A 935 -4.70 49.65 6.65
N VAL A 936 -5.21 50.89 6.77
CA VAL A 936 -5.44 51.52 8.07
C VAL A 936 -6.65 50.85 8.70
N THR A 937 -6.45 50.12 9.79
CA THR A 937 -7.49 49.35 10.49
C THR A 937 -8.00 50.05 11.74
N ALA A 938 -7.24 51.00 12.29
CA ALA A 938 -7.71 51.97 13.29
C ALA A 938 -7.07 53.35 13.06
N GLY A 939 -7.76 54.42 13.46
CA GLY A 939 -7.22 55.79 13.35
C GLY A 939 -7.19 56.37 11.92
N GLY A 940 -8.14 55.99 11.06
CA GLY A 940 -8.25 56.50 9.69
C GLY A 940 -8.51 58.01 9.55
N SER A 941 -8.81 58.71 10.64
CA SER A 941 -8.85 60.19 10.70
C SER A 941 -7.46 60.82 10.90
N TYR A 942 -6.45 60.02 11.24
CA TYR A 942 -5.09 60.47 11.54
C TYR A 942 -4.11 60.11 10.43
N CYS A 943 -4.33 58.99 9.75
CA CYS A 943 -3.46 58.52 8.66
C CYS A 943 -4.26 58.01 7.46
N SER A 944 -3.70 58.19 6.27
CA SER A 944 -4.08 57.46 5.06
C SER A 944 -2.90 56.66 4.52
N VAL A 945 -3.17 55.53 3.85
CA VAL A 945 -2.15 54.68 3.23
C VAL A 945 -2.43 54.51 1.75
N SER A 946 -1.38 54.63 0.93
CA SER A 946 -1.40 54.36 -0.52
C SER A 946 -0.15 53.57 -0.89
N GLY A 947 -0.33 52.31 -1.29
CA GLY A 947 0.79 51.38 -1.44
C GLY A 947 1.50 51.15 -0.11
N ALA A 948 2.82 51.35 -0.09
CA ALA A 948 3.64 51.28 1.12
C ALA A 948 3.87 52.65 1.79
N THR A 949 3.26 53.74 1.30
CA THR A 949 3.41 55.08 1.86
C THR A 949 2.21 55.42 2.75
N LEU A 950 2.49 55.74 4.01
CA LEU A 950 1.54 56.31 4.95
C LEU A 950 1.71 57.84 5.00
N THR A 951 0.62 58.59 5.05
CA THR A 951 0.61 60.06 5.18
C THR A 951 -0.19 60.46 6.41
N GLY A 952 0.36 61.35 7.25
CA GLY A 952 -0.34 61.90 8.41
C GLY A 952 -1.34 62.98 8.00
N ILE A 953 -2.63 62.70 8.17
CA ILE A 953 -3.77 63.57 7.79
C ILE A 953 -4.56 64.13 8.99
N GLY A 954 -4.14 63.81 10.22
CA GLY A 954 -4.62 64.42 11.47
C GLY A 954 -3.78 63.96 12.66
N ALA A 955 -3.66 64.75 13.71
CA ALA A 955 -2.85 64.33 14.87
C ALA A 955 -3.56 63.26 15.73
N GLY A 956 -2.87 62.15 15.99
CA GLY A 956 -3.36 60.96 16.69
C GLY A 956 -2.60 59.70 16.25
N THR A 957 -2.91 58.55 16.84
CA THR A 957 -2.25 57.27 16.48
C THR A 957 -3.15 56.45 15.57
N CYS A 958 -2.56 55.90 14.50
CA CYS A 958 -3.23 54.99 13.58
C CYS A 958 -2.55 53.61 13.59
N THR A 959 -3.37 52.56 13.47
CA THR A 959 -2.90 51.18 13.34
C THR A 959 -3.02 50.76 11.88
N VAL A 960 -1.93 50.26 11.32
CA VAL A 960 -1.89 49.71 9.96
C VAL A 960 -1.74 48.20 10.05
N THR A 961 -2.67 47.48 9.42
CA THR A 961 -2.50 46.03 9.19
C THR A 961 -1.83 45.82 7.84
N ALA A 962 -0.65 45.22 7.86
CA ALA A 962 -0.03 44.61 6.70
C ALA A 962 -0.58 43.19 6.55
N THR A 963 -1.15 42.87 5.39
CA THR A 963 -1.63 41.53 5.03
C THR A 963 -0.75 40.98 3.93
N LYS A 964 -0.15 39.81 4.15
CA LYS A 964 0.46 39.01 3.10
C LYS A 964 -0.57 37.99 2.65
N ALA A 965 -1.03 38.13 1.41
CA ALA A 965 -2.11 37.33 0.87
C ALA A 965 -1.79 35.82 0.89
N ALA A 966 -2.85 35.01 0.81
CA ALA A 966 -2.71 33.58 0.52
C ALA A 966 -2.11 33.39 -0.88
N ASP A 967 -1.48 32.25 -1.11
CA ASP A 967 -1.12 31.78 -2.44
C ASP A 967 -1.61 30.33 -2.64
N SER A 968 -1.04 29.58 -3.59
CA SER A 968 -1.39 28.18 -3.81
C SER A 968 -1.00 27.26 -2.64
N ASN A 969 0.00 27.63 -1.85
CA ASN A 969 0.66 26.79 -0.85
C ASN A 969 0.30 27.16 0.59
N TYR A 970 0.10 28.45 0.85
CA TYR A 970 -0.07 28.97 2.20
C TYR A 970 -1.29 29.88 2.35
N THR A 971 -1.92 29.80 3.52
CA THR A 971 -3.02 30.69 3.91
C THR A 971 -2.54 32.13 4.14
N ALA A 972 -3.44 33.12 4.09
CA ALA A 972 -3.08 34.52 4.34
C ALA A 972 -2.60 34.75 5.78
N THR A 973 -1.71 35.72 5.99
CA THR A 973 -1.22 36.11 7.32
C THR A 973 -1.13 37.63 7.45
N THR A 974 -1.25 38.14 8.68
CA THR A 974 -1.35 39.58 8.97
C THR A 974 -0.45 40.00 10.12
N ALA A 975 0.08 41.22 10.05
CA ALA A 975 0.82 41.87 11.12
C ALA A 975 0.37 43.34 11.25
N THR A 976 0.48 43.91 12.45
CA THR A 976 0.08 45.31 12.73
C THR A 976 1.25 46.15 13.15
N VAL A 977 1.27 47.42 12.72
CA VAL A 977 2.18 48.46 13.22
C VAL A 977 1.40 49.73 13.52
N ASP A 978 1.73 50.37 14.65
CA ASP A 978 1.16 51.66 15.03
C ASP A 978 2.08 52.81 14.58
N VAL A 979 1.50 53.86 14.01
CA VAL A 979 2.19 55.10 13.67
C VAL A 979 1.53 56.27 14.39
N THR A 980 2.33 57.06 15.09
CA THR A 980 1.84 58.26 15.79
C THR A 980 2.04 59.49 14.94
N VAL A 981 0.95 60.22 14.68
CA VAL A 981 0.97 61.52 14.01
C VAL A 981 0.89 62.61 15.08
N THR A 982 1.96 63.39 15.24
CA THR A 982 2.02 64.52 16.17
C THR A 982 1.55 65.81 15.50
N GLN A 983 1.24 66.82 16.31
CA GLN A 983 0.91 68.15 15.79
C GLN A 983 2.15 68.79 15.15
N ALA A 984 1.98 69.40 13.98
CA ALA A 984 3.04 70.14 13.31
C ALA A 984 3.26 71.52 13.95
N SER A 985 4.40 72.16 13.70
CA SER A 985 4.59 73.58 14.02
C SER A 985 3.78 74.46 13.05
N GLN A 986 3.13 75.51 13.55
CA GLN A 986 2.55 76.53 12.66
C GLN A 986 3.65 77.28 11.91
N ALA A 987 3.33 77.80 10.72
CA ALA A 987 4.14 78.82 10.07
C ALA A 987 4.35 80.02 11.02
N THR A 988 5.50 80.68 10.92
CA THR A 988 5.92 81.77 11.81
C THR A 988 4.82 82.80 12.04
N LEU A 989 4.52 83.09 13.30
CA LEU A 989 3.63 84.17 13.72
C LEU A 989 4.47 85.43 13.97
N THR A 990 3.95 86.59 13.57
CA THR A 990 4.52 87.92 13.86
C THR A 990 3.47 88.79 14.53
N ALA A 991 3.88 89.67 15.45
CA ALA A 991 3.02 90.65 16.11
C ALA A 991 3.55 92.06 15.87
N ASP A 992 2.65 93.05 15.81
CA ASP A 992 2.98 94.46 15.58
C ASP A 992 2.07 95.38 16.40
N ALA A 993 2.54 96.59 16.73
CA ALA A 993 1.85 97.58 17.54
C ALA A 993 2.04 98.99 16.95
N SER A 994 0.95 99.62 16.50
CA SER A 994 0.98 100.90 15.79
C SER A 994 0.07 101.97 16.45
N PRO A 995 0.63 103.13 16.85
CA PRO A 995 2.06 103.47 16.90
C PRO A 995 2.80 102.73 18.02
N SER A 996 4.09 102.47 17.84
CA SER A 996 4.96 101.80 18.83
C SER A 996 5.48 102.73 19.93
N SER A 997 5.14 104.01 19.89
CA SER A 997 5.30 104.93 21.01
C SER A 997 4.09 105.86 21.12
N ILE A 998 3.68 106.14 22.35
CA ILE A 998 2.48 106.89 22.75
C ILE A 998 2.78 107.74 24.00
N HIS A 999 1.89 108.66 24.34
CA HIS A 999 1.89 109.36 25.63
C HIS A 999 0.84 108.78 26.60
N ASN A 1000 0.86 109.23 27.85
CA ASN A 1000 -0.12 108.80 28.85
C ASN A 1000 -1.54 109.24 28.43
N GLY A 1001 -2.49 108.29 28.39
CA GLY A 1001 -3.86 108.49 27.89
C GLY A 1001 -4.05 108.23 26.39
N GLU A 1002 -2.98 108.01 25.62
CA GLU A 1002 -3.06 107.64 24.21
C GLU A 1002 -3.16 106.12 24.01
N THR A 1003 -3.39 105.67 22.77
CA THR A 1003 -3.62 104.26 22.43
C THR A 1003 -2.81 103.78 21.23
N SER A 1004 -2.48 102.48 21.22
CA SER A 1004 -1.80 101.76 20.15
C SER A 1004 -2.62 100.54 19.72
N THR A 1005 -2.57 100.21 18.44
CA THR A 1005 -3.36 99.11 17.84
C THR A 1005 -2.47 97.90 17.59
N LEU A 1006 -2.86 96.76 18.14
CA LEU A 1006 -2.15 95.48 18.04
C LEU A 1006 -2.65 94.66 16.85
N SER A 1007 -1.74 94.05 16.10
CA SER A 1007 -2.06 93.17 14.97
C SER A 1007 -1.13 91.96 14.91
N THR A 1008 -1.47 90.96 14.09
CA THR A 1008 -0.63 89.78 13.83
C THR A 1008 -0.67 89.38 12.36
N SER A 1009 0.38 88.67 11.91
CA SER A 1009 0.42 88.02 10.59
C SER A 1009 1.09 86.65 10.69
N GLY A 1010 0.70 85.70 9.83
CA GLY A 1010 1.21 84.32 9.83
C GLY A 1010 0.39 83.31 10.66
N GLY A 1011 0.98 82.15 10.95
CA GLY A 1011 0.34 81.04 11.66
C GLY A 1011 -0.60 80.16 10.81
N SER A 1012 -0.29 78.87 10.66
CA SER A 1012 -1.03 77.92 9.81
C SER A 1012 -2.35 77.39 10.39
N GLY A 1013 -2.55 77.47 11.71
CA GLY A 1013 -3.70 76.85 12.37
C GLY A 1013 -5.01 77.66 12.27
N SER A 1014 -6.11 77.04 12.66
CA SER A 1014 -7.42 77.67 12.87
C SER A 1014 -7.62 78.25 14.27
N GLY A 1015 -6.64 78.07 15.18
CA GLY A 1015 -6.68 78.59 16.54
C GLY A 1015 -6.83 80.13 16.58
N ALA A 1016 -7.61 80.61 17.55
CA ALA A 1016 -7.85 82.05 17.74
C ALA A 1016 -6.58 82.79 18.19
N VAL A 1017 -6.50 84.09 17.88
CA VAL A 1017 -5.42 84.98 18.34
C VAL A 1017 -5.88 85.75 19.58
N THR A 1018 -5.05 85.76 20.61
CA THR A 1018 -5.25 86.55 21.84
C THR A 1018 -4.02 87.41 22.13
N TYR A 1019 -4.21 88.54 22.81
CA TYR A 1019 -3.15 89.46 23.21
C TYR A 1019 -3.13 89.61 24.73
N ALA A 1020 -1.94 89.63 25.33
CA ALA A 1020 -1.75 89.87 26.75
C ALA A 1020 -0.49 90.72 27.00
N VAL A 1021 -0.58 91.70 27.92
CA VAL A 1021 0.61 92.40 28.43
C VAL A 1021 1.42 91.39 29.25
N THR A 1022 2.63 91.08 28.79
CA THR A 1022 3.54 90.13 29.45
C THR A 1022 4.68 90.82 30.20
N ALA A 1023 4.94 92.10 29.92
CA ALA A 1023 5.75 92.98 30.76
C ALA A 1023 5.24 94.44 30.71
N GLY A 1024 5.45 95.21 31.77
CA GLY A 1024 5.14 96.64 31.80
C GLY A 1024 3.70 97.04 32.17
N GLY A 1025 2.91 96.16 32.79
CA GLY A 1025 1.49 96.40 33.10
C GLY A 1025 1.16 97.61 34.01
N SER A 1026 2.16 98.29 34.58
CA SER A 1026 2.00 99.59 35.26
C SER A 1026 2.00 100.78 34.29
N TYR A 1027 2.40 100.56 33.04
CA TYR A 1027 2.60 101.58 32.01
C TYR A 1027 1.52 101.52 30.92
N CYS A 1028 0.97 100.34 30.65
CA CYS A 1028 -0.16 100.17 29.72
C CYS A 1028 -1.10 99.04 30.16
N SER A 1029 -2.29 99.02 29.56
CA SER A 1029 -3.23 97.90 29.61
C SER A 1029 -3.68 97.51 28.20
N VAL A 1030 -4.10 96.26 28.00
CA VAL A 1030 -4.61 95.74 26.71
C VAL A 1030 -6.04 95.22 26.87
N SER A 1031 -6.89 95.58 25.92
CA SER A 1031 -8.25 95.06 25.78
C SER A 1031 -8.54 94.78 24.30
N GLY A 1032 -8.80 93.50 23.97
CA GLY A 1032 -8.93 93.07 22.58
C GLY A 1032 -7.63 93.32 21.79
N THR A 1033 -7.72 94.17 20.77
CA THR A 1033 -6.58 94.60 19.94
C THR A 1033 -6.08 96.01 20.28
N THR A 1034 -6.53 96.63 21.37
CA THR A 1034 -6.16 98.00 21.74
C THR A 1034 -5.32 98.00 23.01
N LEU A 1035 -4.15 98.65 22.93
CA LEU A 1035 -3.28 98.96 24.06
C LEU A 1035 -3.48 100.44 24.45
N THR A 1036 -3.60 100.74 25.74
CA THR A 1036 -3.76 102.10 26.27
C THR A 1036 -2.63 102.44 27.23
N GLY A 1037 -1.96 103.57 27.05
CA GLY A 1037 -0.94 104.08 27.98
C GLY A 1037 -1.57 104.65 29.24
N ILE A 1038 -1.10 104.21 30.41
CA ILE A 1038 -1.60 104.60 31.75
C ILE A 1038 -0.48 105.06 32.72
N GLY A 1039 0.78 104.95 32.32
CA GLY A 1039 1.96 105.42 33.06
C GLY A 1039 3.22 105.38 32.18
N VAL A 1040 4.24 106.18 32.51
CA VAL A 1040 5.46 106.27 31.67
C VAL A 1040 6.38 105.06 31.85
N GLY A 1041 6.78 104.43 30.74
CA GLY A 1041 7.58 103.19 30.71
C GLY A 1041 7.33 102.35 29.45
N THR A 1042 7.94 101.16 29.36
CA THR A 1042 7.82 100.27 28.19
C THR A 1042 6.96 99.05 28.50
N CYS A 1043 6.08 98.70 27.56
CA CYS A 1043 5.22 97.53 27.61
C CYS A 1043 5.59 96.50 26.54
N THR A 1044 5.61 95.22 26.93
CA THR A 1044 5.70 94.08 26.00
C THR A 1044 4.37 93.36 25.97
N VAL A 1045 3.83 93.17 24.76
CA VAL A 1045 2.59 92.40 24.52
C VAL A 1045 2.94 91.11 23.79
N THR A 1046 2.48 89.97 24.31
CA THR A 1046 2.52 88.70 23.59
C THR A 1046 1.20 88.45 22.89
N ALA A 1047 1.25 88.24 21.58
CA ALA A 1047 0.18 87.69 20.78
C ALA A 1047 0.34 86.16 20.71
N THR A 1048 -0.70 85.42 21.06
CA THR A 1048 -0.73 83.94 21.00
C THR A 1048 -1.77 83.50 19.98
N LYS A 1049 -1.36 82.76 18.97
CA LYS A 1049 -2.27 81.98 18.12
C LYS A 1049 -2.38 80.58 18.71
N ALA A 1050 -3.57 80.24 19.20
CA ALA A 1050 -3.81 78.98 19.90
C ALA A 1050 -3.47 77.75 19.04
N ALA A 1051 -3.23 76.62 19.71
CA ALA A 1051 -3.17 75.31 19.05
C ALA A 1051 -4.55 74.95 18.47
N ASP A 1052 -4.56 74.07 17.47
CA ASP A 1052 -5.77 73.39 17.01
C ASP A 1052 -5.57 71.87 17.03
N SER A 1053 -6.35 71.09 16.28
CA SER A 1053 -6.21 69.64 16.23
C SER A 1053 -4.90 69.16 15.58
N ASN A 1054 -4.31 69.94 14.66
CA ASN A 1054 -3.21 69.52 13.80
C ASN A 1054 -1.93 70.34 13.99
N TYR A 1055 -2.02 71.53 14.59
CA TYR A 1055 -0.88 72.41 14.83
C TYR A 1055 -0.74 72.86 16.29
N ASN A 1056 0.51 72.87 16.77
CA ASN A 1056 0.88 73.42 18.09
C ASN A 1056 0.62 74.94 18.16
N ALA A 1057 0.49 75.51 19.37
CA ALA A 1057 0.34 76.95 19.54
C ALA A 1057 1.60 77.73 19.10
N ALA A 1058 1.41 78.95 18.60
CA ALA A 1058 2.49 79.86 18.20
C ALA A 1058 2.36 81.22 18.91
N ILE A 1059 3.49 81.85 19.23
CA ILE A 1059 3.53 83.14 19.92
C ILE A 1059 4.42 84.14 19.16
N ALA A 1060 4.13 85.42 19.32
CA ALA A 1060 4.92 86.55 18.84
C ALA A 1060 4.79 87.75 19.80
N THR A 1061 5.75 88.66 19.82
CA THR A 1061 5.78 89.80 20.76
C THR A 1061 5.93 91.14 20.04
N ALA A 1062 5.32 92.19 20.60
CA ALA A 1062 5.49 93.58 20.17
C ALA A 1062 5.65 94.50 21.39
N ASP A 1063 6.51 95.52 21.29
CA ASP A 1063 6.80 96.49 22.36
C ASP A 1063 6.17 97.86 22.06
N VAL A 1064 5.71 98.56 23.11
CA VAL A 1064 5.18 99.94 23.03
C VAL A 1064 5.76 100.81 24.16
N ILE A 1065 6.23 102.01 23.84
CA ILE A 1065 6.87 102.95 24.77
C ILE A 1065 5.93 104.11 25.12
N VAL A 1066 5.73 104.37 26.43
CA VAL A 1066 4.93 105.50 26.96
C VAL A 1066 5.84 106.60 27.53
N ALA A 1067 5.83 107.81 26.95
CA ALA A 1067 6.84 108.86 27.21
C ALA A 1067 6.30 110.16 27.89
N PRO A 1068 7.13 110.88 28.69
CA PRO A 1068 6.76 112.15 29.37
C PRO A 1068 6.78 113.39 28.44
N ILE A 1069 6.26 114.52 28.93
CA ILE A 1069 6.13 115.81 28.20
C ILE A 1069 7.21 116.81 28.64
N THR A 1070 8.13 117.18 27.76
CA THR A 1070 9.32 118.02 28.09
C THR A 1070 9.43 119.34 27.33
N THR A 1071 8.53 119.61 26.37
CA THR A 1071 8.45 120.88 25.64
C THR A 1071 7.01 121.38 25.64
N ILE A 1072 6.83 122.67 25.96
CA ILE A 1072 5.53 123.34 25.88
C ILE A 1072 5.61 124.57 24.97
N THR A 1073 4.48 124.90 24.34
CA THR A 1073 4.36 126.09 23.48
C THR A 1073 3.06 126.82 23.78
N GLY A 1074 3.11 128.16 23.75
CA GLY A 1074 1.93 129.01 23.95
C GLY A 1074 2.19 130.44 23.53
N THR A 1075 1.15 131.26 23.40
CA THR A 1075 1.27 132.68 23.02
C THR A 1075 1.34 133.58 24.25
N PRO A 1076 2.43 134.36 24.45
CA PRO A 1076 2.58 135.28 25.58
C PRO A 1076 1.65 136.50 25.45
N LEU A 1077 1.32 137.11 26.60
CA LEU A 1077 0.49 138.32 26.64
C LEU A 1077 1.27 139.56 26.17
N GLY A 1078 0.70 140.29 25.21
CA GLY A 1078 1.22 141.59 24.74
C GLY A 1078 2.00 141.59 23.41
N ARG A 1079 2.28 140.42 22.81
CA ARG A 1079 2.96 140.28 21.50
C ARG A 1079 2.35 139.13 20.68
N SER A 1080 2.53 139.18 19.36
CA SER A 1080 2.12 138.11 18.44
C SER A 1080 3.29 137.18 18.09
N GLY A 1081 3.13 135.87 18.36
CA GLY A 1081 4.10 134.81 18.06
C GLY A 1081 4.22 133.83 19.25
N PRO A 1082 4.51 132.54 19.03
CA PRO A 1082 4.62 131.58 20.13
C PRO A 1082 5.90 131.79 20.94
N THR A 1083 5.79 131.67 22.26
CA THR A 1083 6.91 131.38 23.16
C THR A 1083 6.98 129.86 23.34
N GLN A 1084 8.16 129.29 23.11
CA GLN A 1084 8.49 127.90 23.45
C GLN A 1084 9.24 127.89 24.77
N VAL A 1085 8.92 126.93 25.64
CA VAL A 1085 9.69 126.64 26.86
C VAL A 1085 10.08 125.17 26.83
N ASP A 1086 11.39 124.95 26.78
CA ASP A 1086 11.99 123.63 26.81
C ASP A 1086 12.54 123.34 28.21
N LEU A 1087 12.17 122.18 28.75
CA LEU A 1087 12.68 121.64 30.00
C LEU A 1087 13.89 120.75 29.73
N ASN A 1088 15.00 121.00 30.42
CA ASN A 1088 16.15 120.10 30.48
C ASN A 1088 16.65 119.99 31.93
N GLY A 1089 17.05 118.80 32.36
CA GLY A 1089 17.42 118.52 33.75
C GLY A 1089 16.25 117.98 34.58
N GLY A 1090 16.49 117.77 35.88
CA GLY A 1090 15.49 117.23 36.81
C GLY A 1090 15.17 115.73 36.72
N GLY A 1091 15.84 114.95 35.87
CA GLY A 1091 15.67 113.49 35.81
C GLY A 1091 14.75 112.98 34.69
N VAL A 1092 14.79 111.66 34.40
CA VAL A 1092 14.15 111.07 33.20
C VAL A 1092 12.62 111.05 33.22
N GLY A 1093 12.01 111.26 34.38
CA GLY A 1093 10.55 111.40 34.55
C GLY A 1093 10.06 112.84 34.62
N CYS A 1094 10.97 113.81 34.73
CA CYS A 1094 10.63 115.22 34.94
C CYS A 1094 9.97 115.79 33.69
N GLY A 1095 8.74 116.28 33.86
CA GLY A 1095 7.93 116.77 32.76
C GLY A 1095 6.89 117.78 33.22
N PHE A 1096 6.42 118.58 32.26
CA PHE A 1096 5.33 119.51 32.46
C PHE A 1096 4.02 118.74 32.66
N THR A 1097 3.28 119.06 33.71
CA THR A 1097 1.91 118.57 33.94
C THR A 1097 0.88 119.68 34.04
N HIS A 1098 1.30 120.93 34.25
CA HIS A 1098 0.43 122.11 34.15
C HIS A 1098 1.20 123.36 33.69
N TRP A 1099 0.60 124.23 32.86
CA TRP A 1099 1.23 125.48 32.39
C TRP A 1099 0.23 126.50 31.83
N GLN A 1100 0.45 127.80 32.10
CA GLN A 1100 -0.37 128.93 31.62
C GLN A 1100 0.41 130.25 31.54
N PHE A 1101 0.22 131.05 30.48
CA PHE A 1101 0.81 132.39 30.35
C PHE A 1101 -0.11 133.48 30.91
N GLU A 1102 0.42 134.37 31.75
CA GLU A 1102 -0.35 135.33 32.56
C GLU A 1102 0.27 136.74 32.61
N ALA A 1103 -0.46 137.71 33.15
CA ALA A 1103 -0.01 139.11 33.26
C ALA A 1103 0.73 139.35 34.59
N ALA A 1104 1.81 140.13 34.57
CA ALA A 1104 2.59 140.43 35.77
C ALA A 1104 1.78 141.26 36.80
N ALA A 1105 1.61 140.71 38.01
CA ALA A 1105 0.89 141.38 39.10
C ALA A 1105 1.76 142.46 39.77
N ASN A 1106 1.27 143.71 39.82
CA ASN A 1106 1.93 144.84 40.50
C ASN A 1106 3.45 144.96 40.22
N PRO A 1107 3.88 145.21 38.97
CA PRO A 1107 5.29 145.19 38.61
C PRO A 1107 6.11 146.30 39.32
N PRO A 1108 7.42 146.08 39.57
CA PRO A 1108 8.30 147.08 40.20
C PRO A 1108 8.38 148.39 39.42
N ALA A 1109 8.40 149.51 40.14
CA ALA A 1109 8.44 150.85 39.53
C ALA A 1109 9.69 151.02 38.63
N GLY A 1110 9.46 151.32 37.35
CA GLY A 1110 10.50 151.47 36.33
C GLY A 1110 10.79 150.22 35.49
N ILE A 1111 10.22 149.05 35.85
CA ILE A 1111 10.38 147.78 35.14
C ILE A 1111 9.08 147.43 34.38
N ASN A 1112 9.22 146.96 33.14
CA ASN A 1112 8.12 146.53 32.28
C ASN A 1112 8.30 145.06 31.84
N PHE A 1113 7.20 144.31 31.74
CA PHE A 1113 7.16 142.89 31.35
C PHE A 1113 6.52 142.72 29.96
N PRO A 1114 7.28 142.86 28.85
CA PRO A 1114 6.72 142.92 27.50
C PRO A 1114 6.09 141.61 26.96
N TYR A 1115 6.17 140.51 27.72
CA TYR A 1115 5.65 139.18 27.36
C TYR A 1115 4.78 138.54 28.47
N GLY A 1116 4.50 139.26 29.57
CA GLY A 1116 3.89 138.67 30.77
C GLY A 1116 4.84 137.73 31.52
N VAL A 1117 4.25 136.78 32.25
CA VAL A 1117 4.92 135.69 32.98
C VAL A 1117 4.35 134.33 32.57
N LEU A 1118 5.11 133.25 32.75
CA LEU A 1118 4.59 131.89 32.67
C LEU A 1118 4.44 131.34 34.09
N ALA A 1119 3.25 130.84 34.43
CA ALA A 1119 3.04 129.95 35.56
C ALA A 1119 3.10 128.50 35.05
N PHE A 1120 3.87 127.63 35.71
CA PHE A 1120 3.97 126.21 35.34
C PHE A 1120 4.19 125.33 36.57
N THR A 1121 3.88 124.04 36.39
CA THR A 1121 4.17 122.97 37.35
C THR A 1121 4.90 121.84 36.63
N LEU A 1122 6.08 121.51 37.13
CA LEU A 1122 6.81 120.30 36.79
C LEU A 1122 6.53 119.25 37.86
N THR A 1123 6.43 117.98 37.47
CA THR A 1123 6.26 116.87 38.43
C THR A 1123 7.14 115.69 38.06
N SER A 1124 7.38 114.81 39.04
CA SER A 1124 8.23 113.63 38.88
C SER A 1124 9.68 113.99 38.53
N CYS A 1125 10.12 115.14 39.02
CA CYS A 1125 11.52 115.55 38.98
C CYS A 1125 12.26 114.99 40.21
N ASP A 1126 13.56 114.79 40.07
CA ASP A 1126 14.46 114.39 41.15
C ASP A 1126 14.37 115.42 42.29
N GLN A 1127 14.21 114.96 43.54
CA GLN A 1127 14.14 115.84 44.71
C GLN A 1127 15.45 116.63 44.84
N HIS A 1128 15.32 117.94 45.04
CA HIS A 1128 16.43 118.90 45.01
C HIS A 1128 17.19 118.94 43.67
N GLY A 1129 16.56 118.48 42.58
CA GLY A 1129 17.11 118.50 41.23
C GLY A 1129 17.00 119.88 40.58
N THR A 1130 18.08 120.35 39.97
CA THR A 1130 18.07 121.58 39.17
C THR A 1130 17.49 121.32 37.77
N VAL A 1131 16.45 122.09 37.42
CA VAL A 1131 15.93 122.20 36.06
C VAL A 1131 16.47 123.46 35.39
N THR A 1132 16.69 123.37 34.09
CA THR A 1132 17.05 124.49 33.22
C THR A 1132 15.89 124.75 32.28
N LEU A 1133 15.26 125.92 32.43
CA LEU A 1133 14.15 126.36 31.60
C LEU A 1133 14.65 127.37 30.57
N ARG A 1134 14.50 127.01 29.30
CA ARG A 1134 14.88 127.86 28.18
C ARG A 1134 13.64 128.45 27.53
N PHE A 1135 13.37 129.71 27.85
CA PHE A 1135 12.31 130.49 27.23
C PHE A 1135 12.80 131.07 25.91
N THR A 1136 12.15 130.73 24.81
CA THR A 1136 12.41 131.30 23.48
C THR A 1136 11.29 132.25 23.11
N TYR A 1137 11.52 133.56 23.20
CA TYR A 1137 10.53 134.60 22.91
C TYR A 1137 10.50 134.98 21.42
N PRO A 1138 9.40 135.59 20.92
CA PRO A 1138 9.28 135.95 19.49
C PRO A 1138 10.26 137.01 18.96
N ALA A 1139 10.94 137.78 19.82
CA ALA A 1139 11.88 138.83 19.40
C ALA A 1139 13.02 139.04 20.42
N PRO A 1140 14.17 139.60 20.02
CA PRO A 1140 15.32 139.82 20.89
C PRO A 1140 15.00 140.61 22.17
N LEU A 1141 15.60 140.19 23.28
CA LEU A 1141 15.49 140.86 24.58
C LEU A 1141 16.57 141.96 24.69
N PRO A 1142 16.25 143.14 25.25
CA PRO A 1142 17.26 144.15 25.58
C PRO A 1142 18.34 143.62 26.53
N ALA A 1143 19.58 144.09 26.38
CA ALA A 1143 20.73 143.55 27.12
C ALA A 1143 20.64 143.68 28.66
N GLU A 1144 19.83 144.61 29.17
CA GLU A 1144 19.58 144.83 30.61
C GLU A 1144 18.32 144.11 31.13
N THR A 1145 17.78 143.15 30.36
CA THR A 1145 16.65 142.32 30.80
C THR A 1145 17.12 141.30 31.84
N LEU A 1146 16.28 141.03 32.84
CA LEU A 1146 16.50 139.95 33.81
C LEU A 1146 15.24 139.06 33.90
N PHE A 1147 15.38 137.82 34.35
CA PHE A 1147 14.23 137.04 34.80
C PHE A 1147 13.81 137.53 36.18
N TRP A 1148 12.57 137.96 36.27
CA TRP A 1148 11.92 138.36 37.50
C TRP A 1148 10.94 137.28 37.91
N LYS A 1149 11.10 136.80 39.14
CA LYS A 1149 10.20 135.86 39.82
C LYS A 1149 9.24 136.66 40.70
N PHE A 1150 7.97 136.29 40.69
CA PHE A 1150 7.03 136.70 41.73
C PHE A 1150 6.83 135.54 42.69
N GLY A 1151 7.18 135.70 43.96
CA GLY A 1151 7.06 134.64 44.96
C GLY A 1151 7.71 134.99 46.30
N PRO A 1152 7.67 134.09 47.29
CA PRO A 1152 8.40 134.27 48.54
C PRO A 1152 9.92 134.09 48.34
N THR A 1153 10.68 134.55 49.32
CA THR A 1153 12.10 134.19 49.54
C THR A 1153 12.27 133.72 50.99
N ALA A 1154 13.39 133.06 51.30
CA ALA A 1154 13.68 132.56 52.65
C ALA A 1154 13.71 133.66 53.73
N ASP A 1155 14.01 134.90 53.35
CA ASP A 1155 14.04 136.09 54.21
C ASP A 1155 12.75 136.95 54.15
N ASN A 1156 11.90 136.76 53.14
CA ASN A 1156 10.60 137.42 53.02
C ASN A 1156 9.51 136.45 52.52
N PRO A 1157 8.66 135.90 53.42
CA PRO A 1157 7.62 134.94 53.08
C PRO A 1157 6.39 135.56 52.41
N THR A 1158 6.35 136.89 52.20
CA THR A 1158 5.29 137.52 51.39
C THR A 1158 5.72 137.58 49.94
N SER A 1159 4.85 137.15 49.01
CA SER A 1159 5.17 137.13 47.59
C SER A 1159 5.53 138.52 47.08
N HIS A 1160 6.74 138.66 46.55
CA HIS A 1160 7.29 139.90 46.05
C HIS A 1160 8.14 139.63 44.81
N TRP A 1161 8.56 140.70 44.16
CA TRP A 1161 9.38 140.64 42.96
C TRP A 1161 10.87 140.61 43.31
N TYR A 1162 11.56 139.57 42.86
CA TYR A 1162 13.02 139.46 42.90
C TYR A 1162 13.56 138.94 41.56
N THR A 1163 14.86 139.11 41.33
CA THR A 1163 15.52 138.66 40.10
C THR A 1163 16.31 137.38 40.33
N LEU A 1164 16.18 136.41 39.43
CA LEU A 1164 17.02 135.21 39.41
C LEU A 1164 18.24 135.39 38.48
N PRO A 1165 19.37 134.71 38.73
CA PRO A 1165 20.49 134.64 37.80
C PRO A 1165 20.02 134.17 36.43
N THR A 1166 20.22 135.01 35.42
CA THR A 1166 19.64 134.84 34.08
C THR A 1166 20.73 134.94 33.03
N THR A 1167 20.73 134.02 32.06
CA THR A 1167 21.55 134.16 30.84
C THR A 1167 20.65 134.52 29.66
N ILE A 1168 21.02 135.58 28.93
CA ILE A 1168 20.30 136.04 27.73
C ILE A 1168 21.17 135.86 26.50
N ASN A 1169 20.59 135.29 25.44
CA ASN A 1169 21.21 135.18 24.14
C ASN A 1169 20.17 135.52 23.05
N GLY A 1170 20.23 136.73 22.51
CA GLY A 1170 19.27 137.21 21.52
C GLY A 1170 17.83 137.27 22.07
N ASN A 1171 16.95 136.42 21.54
CA ASN A 1171 15.54 136.28 21.95
C ASN A 1171 15.31 135.21 23.02
N GLN A 1172 16.38 134.57 23.52
CA GLN A 1172 16.29 133.50 24.50
C GLN A 1172 16.71 133.97 25.88
N LEU A 1173 15.93 133.54 26.86
CA LEU A 1173 16.19 133.69 28.29
C LEU A 1173 16.33 132.28 28.86
N THR A 1174 17.42 132.04 29.59
CA THR A 1174 17.62 130.80 30.35
C THR A 1174 17.69 131.13 31.83
N VAL A 1175 16.87 130.43 32.62
CA VAL A 1175 16.87 130.44 34.08
C VAL A 1175 17.05 129.02 34.58
N GLN A 1176 17.71 128.87 35.72
CA GLN A 1176 17.82 127.60 36.43
C GLN A 1176 17.08 127.72 37.76
N ILE A 1177 16.31 126.70 38.10
CA ILE A 1177 15.54 126.60 39.34
C ILE A 1177 15.86 125.22 39.93
N THR A 1178 16.12 125.16 41.23
CA THR A 1178 16.31 123.91 41.96
C THR A 1178 15.09 123.68 42.85
N ASP A 1179 14.55 122.47 42.82
CA ASP A 1179 13.47 122.01 43.69
C ASP A 1179 13.77 122.34 45.17
N GLY A 1180 12.87 123.11 45.79
CA GLY A 1180 13.02 123.60 47.17
C GLY A 1180 14.07 124.70 47.41
N GLU A 1181 14.59 125.38 46.38
CA GLU A 1181 15.48 126.54 46.52
C GLU A 1181 14.88 127.84 45.95
N LEU A 1182 15.65 128.94 46.00
CA LEU A 1182 15.26 130.25 45.48
C LEU A 1182 14.84 130.17 44.01
N GLY A 1183 13.56 130.45 43.76
CA GLY A 1183 12.91 130.32 42.44
C GLY A 1183 11.74 129.34 42.47
N ASP A 1184 11.73 128.36 43.38
CA ASP A 1184 10.54 127.56 43.65
C ASP A 1184 9.55 128.33 44.53
N ASP A 1185 8.23 128.20 44.31
CA ASP A 1185 7.25 129.03 45.02
C ASP A 1185 6.91 128.53 46.44
N ASP A 1186 7.12 127.25 46.74
CA ASP A 1186 6.90 126.69 48.08
C ASP A 1186 8.18 126.51 48.92
N LEU A 1187 9.36 126.53 48.29
CA LEU A 1187 10.69 126.29 48.88
C LEU A 1187 10.81 124.92 49.60
N VAL A 1188 10.08 123.89 49.15
CA VAL A 1188 10.12 122.52 49.69
C VAL A 1188 10.73 121.54 48.68
N GLN A 1189 11.72 120.76 49.11
CA GLN A 1189 12.30 119.68 48.30
C GLN A 1189 11.32 118.52 48.18
N ASN A 1190 10.49 118.49 47.14
CA ASN A 1190 9.41 117.50 46.99
C ASN A 1190 9.33 116.86 45.58
N GLY A 1191 10.10 117.35 44.60
CA GLY A 1191 10.11 116.90 43.21
C GLY A 1191 9.05 117.57 42.32
N VAL A 1192 8.50 118.73 42.76
CA VAL A 1192 7.42 119.49 42.12
C VAL A 1192 7.74 120.98 42.11
N ILE A 1193 8.45 121.42 41.07
CA ILE A 1193 8.78 122.84 40.90
C ILE A 1193 7.56 123.60 40.36
N THR A 1194 7.15 124.64 41.08
CA THR A 1194 6.07 125.56 40.66
C THR A 1194 6.58 126.99 40.68
N ASP A 1195 6.51 127.70 39.54
CA ASP A 1195 7.04 129.07 39.41
C ASP A 1195 6.16 129.91 38.45
N PRO A 1196 5.69 131.10 38.89
CA PRO A 1196 5.27 132.20 38.03
C PRO A 1196 6.36 133.28 37.84
N GLY A 1197 6.99 133.33 36.66
CA GLY A 1197 8.10 134.24 36.36
C GLY A 1197 8.25 134.62 34.88
N GLY A 1198 9.04 135.66 34.59
CA GLY A 1198 9.18 136.18 33.22
C GLY A 1198 10.23 137.28 33.03
N ALA A 1199 10.39 137.74 31.78
CA ALA A 1199 11.40 138.72 31.38
C ALA A 1199 10.97 140.18 31.67
N GLY A 1200 11.75 140.92 32.46
CA GLY A 1200 11.49 142.33 32.85
C GLY A 1200 12.59 143.31 32.43
N VAL A 1201 12.22 144.53 32.00
CA VAL A 1201 13.07 145.52 31.30
C VAL A 1201 12.95 146.96 31.88
N PRO A 1202 14.04 147.73 32.09
CA PRO A 1202 14.01 149.13 32.57
C PRO A 1202 13.47 150.20 31.59
N THR A 1203 13.16 151.41 32.07
CA THR A 1203 12.67 152.58 31.28
C THR A 1203 13.56 153.82 31.38
N ALA A 1204 13.80 154.54 30.27
CA ALA A 1204 14.74 155.68 30.15
C ALA A 1204 14.07 157.01 29.73
N GLY A 1205 14.72 158.18 29.99
CA GLY A 1205 14.07 159.51 29.92
C GLY A 1205 14.72 160.65 29.10
N SER A 1206 13.86 161.42 28.42
CA SER A 1206 13.94 162.82 27.89
C SER A 1206 15.14 163.37 27.09
N GLY A 1207 14.90 163.79 25.83
CA GLY A 1207 15.73 164.70 25.01
C GLY A 1207 15.11 165.04 23.62
N PRO A 1208 15.32 166.23 22.99
CA PRO A 1208 14.40 166.79 21.95
C PRO A 1208 14.80 166.66 20.44
N VAL A 1209 13.94 167.21 19.55
CA VAL A 1209 13.73 166.86 18.11
C VAL A 1209 14.17 167.93 17.07
N ALA A 1210 14.60 167.52 15.86
CA ALA A 1210 14.47 168.27 14.58
C ALA A 1210 14.56 167.37 13.30
N VAL A 1211 13.99 167.83 12.16
CA VAL A 1211 13.50 167.06 10.96
C VAL A 1211 13.43 168.03 9.72
N PRO A 1212 13.35 167.68 8.38
CA PRO A 1212 13.29 166.40 7.60
C PRO A 1212 14.30 166.27 6.40
N ALA A 1213 14.21 165.22 5.54
CA ALA A 1213 14.16 165.31 4.04
C ALA A 1213 14.07 163.94 3.27
N LEU A 1214 13.56 163.96 2.02
CA LEU A 1214 13.30 162.81 1.12
C LEU A 1214 14.30 162.70 -0.07
N SER A 1215 14.43 161.51 -0.67
CA SER A 1215 15.13 161.27 -1.97
C SER A 1215 14.92 159.82 -2.49
N LEU A 1216 15.02 159.44 -3.77
CA LEU A 1216 14.83 160.17 -5.04
C LEU A 1216 14.70 159.25 -6.29
N TRP A 1217 14.07 158.06 -6.19
CA TRP A 1217 13.50 157.37 -7.37
C TRP A 1217 11.98 157.38 -7.28
N GLY A 1218 11.38 158.52 -7.57
CA GLY A 1218 9.95 158.63 -7.81
C GLY A 1218 9.03 158.54 -6.56
N LEU A 1219 8.06 159.44 -6.35
CA LEU A 1219 7.56 160.46 -7.28
C LEU A 1219 7.16 159.90 -8.68
N GLY A 1220 7.14 158.56 -8.85
CA GLY A 1220 7.37 157.93 -10.16
C GLY A 1220 6.33 156.89 -10.59
N LEU A 1221 5.57 156.29 -9.66
CA LEU A 1221 4.43 155.43 -10.02
C LEU A 1221 3.24 155.47 -9.04
N LEU A 1222 3.21 156.45 -8.11
CA LEU A 1222 1.94 157.02 -7.61
C LEU A 1222 1.49 158.25 -8.45
N ALA A 1223 2.11 158.44 -9.62
CA ALA A 1223 1.65 159.37 -10.65
C ALA A 1223 1.23 158.66 -11.94
N ALA A 1224 1.76 157.45 -12.23
CA ALA A 1224 1.41 156.69 -13.42
C ALA A 1224 0.37 155.59 -13.17
N LEU A 1225 -0.73 156.02 -12.51
CA LEU A 1225 -2.10 155.56 -12.78
C LEU A 1225 -2.41 154.14 -12.22
N LEU A 1226 -3.64 153.78 -11.84
CA LEU A 1226 -4.94 154.08 -12.43
C LEU A 1226 -6.00 154.21 -11.30
N GLY A 1227 -6.99 155.08 -11.37
CA GLY A 1227 -7.42 155.87 -12.53
C GLY A 1227 -8.08 155.02 -13.61
N GLY A 1228 -8.89 154.00 -13.24
CA GLY A 1228 -9.56 153.12 -14.22
C GLY A 1228 -10.48 152.07 -13.58
N ALA A 1229 -11.79 152.32 -13.62
CA ALA A 1229 -12.85 151.50 -13.02
C ALA A 1229 -13.13 150.14 -13.73
N GLY A 1230 -13.78 149.18 -13.04
CA GLY A 1230 -14.73 148.25 -13.72
C GLY A 1230 -14.88 146.77 -13.28
N TRP A 1231 -15.93 146.48 -12.48
CA TRP A 1231 -17.01 145.45 -12.70
C TRP A 1231 -16.83 143.89 -12.72
N ARG A 1232 -17.65 143.23 -11.87
CA ARG A 1232 -18.42 141.92 -11.89
C ARG A 1232 -18.01 140.62 -12.67
N ALA A 1233 -17.88 139.52 -11.87
CA ALA A 1233 -18.60 138.20 -11.87
C ALA A 1233 -18.50 137.11 -12.99
N GLY A 1234 -18.51 135.80 -12.59
CA GLY A 1234 -19.17 134.71 -13.38
C GLY A 1234 -18.68 133.23 -13.30
N THR A 1235 -19.33 132.39 -12.46
CA THR A 1235 -19.81 130.98 -12.69
C THR A 1235 -18.96 129.88 -13.40
N ARG A 1236 -18.76 128.67 -12.82
CA ARG A 1236 -19.65 127.44 -12.76
C ARG A 1236 -19.99 126.84 -14.14
N GLY A 1237 -20.03 125.52 -14.38
CA GLY A 1237 -20.38 124.34 -13.57
C GLY A 1237 -21.26 123.37 -14.41
N VAL A 1238 -22.01 122.44 -13.77
CA VAL A 1238 -23.12 121.62 -14.34
C VAL A 1238 -22.69 120.53 -15.36
N GLY A 1239 -23.24 119.31 -15.42
CA GLY A 1239 -24.26 118.63 -14.61
C GLY A 1239 -25.44 118.07 -15.46
N ARG A 1240 -26.07 116.97 -15.00
CA ARG A 1240 -27.23 116.28 -15.63
C ARG A 1240 -26.92 115.66 -17.02
N ARG A 1241 -27.66 114.67 -17.53
CA ARG A 1241 -29.02 114.17 -17.20
C ARG A 1241 -29.16 112.68 -17.58
N ARG A 1242 -30.10 112.00 -16.90
CA ARG A 1242 -30.56 110.60 -17.09
C ARG A 1242 -29.59 109.53 -16.58
#